data_AF-A0A238C640-F1
#
_entry.id   AF-A0A238C640-F1
#
_cell.length_a   1.000
_cell.length_b   1.000
_cell.length_c   1.000
_cell.angle_alpha   90.00
_cell.angle_beta   90.00
_cell.angle_gamma   90.00
#
_symmetry.space_group_name_H-M   'P 1'
#
loop_
_entity.id
_entity.type
_entity.pdbx_description
1 polymer ?
#
loop_
_entity_poly.entity_id
_entity_poly.type
_entity_poly.pdbx_seq_one_letter_code
_entity_poly.pdbx_strand_id
1 'polypeptide(L)'
;MRIVNLVSPLHAAHSYLAIQTVSKTINTLLRLSGTDALIHWICTRLLLLPPSGQAHCLPAYCAVLSTINPPPLIEAHILLALTRAIVSERFTIVLEYMPFMSKDYLTILARPALSSLTQLIKQSNFSPRSVQVAALLSPDHAVGETLLLNLLALNSDEVPLQSYSLALHALALLIIERADTKLMTEVMNRVCTLKTSASLLHMFCADLNQLKQFNLRDKLVTILEQALDFVKENCLAGEILWQSISTNLMDCQLRRSLLERVLNDKRLCLEGFLLTYYRQFPLPSFALGHYDSVENITGNSQQDALIAGRVFFDQGRAILSVDMDSGLRLTSRTPVGKHCWCFTREHAIRRQMNCVNNWLWKLALRPKKITVEITSNKVTTEDPFDKLPQLPRTLQADPIECNEMYFLIQQNRRLITSAPTFCRPEPMECSSRSLTEEKYVLWRTFAADLRLFSGMRQIPPSFNRDIRHLDHTCSREVHKVAVIYVAKGQEDKVSILSNSFGSAAFNEFVLRLGWQVQVGHQHYGYSGGLPNGVTAPYYASADTEIIFHVSTMLDGDTTQKLKHLGNDEVHVVWSENDRPYRRDIIATRFCDVLIVLYRMSPYLFRIRIETQRPLEFGPLFDGAHIHICMLPHLVRDTVVNASRAYRLSQQDCARPLQHREKVFEETKHQMHVPSPSLSISQTFALSLNLYSS
;
A
#
# COMPACT_ATOMS: atom_id res chain seq x y z
N MET A 1 -26.81 46.11 -15.79
CA MET A 1 -28.17 46.25 -16.37
C MET A 1 -28.22 46.98 -17.70
N ARG A 2 -27.60 48.17 -17.87
CA ARG A 2 -27.71 48.96 -19.13
C ARG A 2 -27.29 48.20 -20.40
N ILE A 3 -26.24 47.38 -20.36
CA ILE A 3 -25.74 46.64 -21.54
C ILE A 3 -26.70 45.52 -21.98
N VAL A 4 -27.36 44.81 -21.05
CA VAL A 4 -28.26 43.68 -21.37
C VAL A 4 -29.57 44.17 -22.02
N ASN A 5 -30.02 45.38 -21.69
CA ASN A 5 -31.19 46.00 -22.34
C ASN A 5 -30.88 46.64 -23.71
N LEU A 6 -29.61 46.90 -24.03
CA LEU A 6 -29.21 47.53 -25.29
C LEU A 6 -29.08 46.55 -26.46
N VAL A 7 -28.96 45.25 -26.18
CA VAL A 7 -28.83 44.22 -27.21
C VAL A 7 -30.01 43.26 -27.10
N SER A 8 -31.10 43.55 -27.81
CA SER A 8 -32.25 42.64 -27.87
C SER A 8 -31.86 41.39 -28.66
N PRO A 9 -31.86 40.19 -28.05
CA PRO A 9 -31.56 38.95 -28.78
C PRO A 9 -32.68 38.59 -29.79
N LEU A 10 -33.79 39.34 -29.78
CA LEU A 10 -34.91 39.22 -30.72
C LEU A 10 -34.65 39.95 -32.05
N HIS A 11 -33.62 40.80 -32.15
CA HIS A 11 -33.29 41.49 -33.40
C HIS A 11 -32.43 40.59 -34.31
N ALA A 12 -32.98 40.22 -35.47
CA ALA A 12 -32.39 39.22 -36.38
C ALA A 12 -30.93 39.52 -36.78
N ALA A 13 -30.59 40.81 -37.01
CA ALA A 13 -29.27 41.25 -37.48
C ALA A 13 -28.13 41.15 -36.44
N HIS A 14 -28.44 41.06 -35.13
CA HIS A 14 -27.45 41.02 -34.05
C HIS A 14 -27.60 39.82 -33.12
N SER A 15 -28.52 38.90 -33.44
CA SER A 15 -28.89 37.74 -32.63
C SER A 15 -27.68 36.90 -32.20
N TYR A 16 -26.73 36.63 -33.10
CA TYR A 16 -25.53 35.83 -32.78
C TYR A 16 -24.61 36.49 -31.74
N LEU A 17 -24.21 37.75 -31.97
CA LEU A 17 -23.33 38.49 -31.05
C LEU A 17 -24.03 38.76 -29.72
N ALA A 18 -25.33 39.03 -29.75
CA ALA A 18 -26.17 39.16 -28.57
C ALA A 18 -26.17 37.90 -27.72
N ILE A 19 -26.44 36.74 -28.34
CA ILE A 19 -26.49 35.45 -27.65
C ILE A 19 -25.11 35.07 -27.10
N GLN A 20 -24.03 35.29 -27.85
CA GLN A 20 -22.67 35.07 -27.35
C GLN A 20 -22.35 35.97 -26.15
N THR A 21 -22.72 37.24 -26.22
CA THR A 21 -22.49 38.20 -25.13
C THR A 21 -23.30 37.82 -23.90
N VAL A 22 -24.56 37.42 -24.06
CA VAL A 22 -25.42 36.98 -22.97
C VAL A 22 -24.94 35.66 -22.36
N SER A 23 -24.50 34.70 -23.18
CA SER A 23 -23.90 33.44 -22.73
C SER A 23 -22.62 33.68 -21.92
N LYS A 24 -21.72 34.55 -22.41
CA LYS A 24 -20.55 35.01 -21.64
C LYS A 24 -20.95 35.70 -20.34
N THR A 25 -22.00 36.52 -20.37
CA THR A 25 -22.51 37.21 -19.19
C THR A 25 -23.01 36.21 -18.13
N ILE A 26 -23.76 35.19 -18.52
CA ILE A 26 -24.19 34.11 -17.60
C ILE A 26 -22.96 33.44 -16.98
N ASN A 27 -21.94 33.08 -17.76
CA ASN A 27 -20.72 32.48 -17.23
C ASN A 27 -19.95 33.40 -16.28
N THR A 28 -19.95 34.72 -16.51
CA THR A 28 -19.37 35.68 -15.57
C THR A 28 -20.19 35.78 -14.29
N LEU A 29 -21.52 35.83 -14.41
CA LEU A 29 -22.42 35.92 -13.26
C LEU A 29 -22.34 34.65 -12.40
N LEU A 30 -22.24 33.46 -13.00
CA LEU A 30 -22.07 32.20 -12.27
C LEU A 30 -20.84 32.19 -11.34
N ARG A 31 -19.85 33.07 -11.59
CA ARG A 31 -18.67 33.25 -10.72
C ARG A 31 -18.89 34.24 -9.58
N LEU A 32 -20.05 34.91 -9.48
CA LEU A 32 -20.36 35.94 -8.48
C LEU A 32 -21.50 35.51 -7.57
N SER A 33 -21.37 35.68 -6.25
CA SER A 33 -22.41 35.28 -5.30
C SER A 33 -23.67 36.13 -5.41
N GLY A 34 -24.84 35.52 -5.19
CA GLY A 34 -26.13 36.21 -5.15
C GLY A 34 -26.71 36.64 -6.51
N THR A 35 -26.20 36.13 -7.63
CA THR A 35 -26.67 36.53 -8.98
C THR A 35 -27.71 35.57 -9.60
N ASP A 36 -28.13 34.54 -8.88
CA ASP A 36 -28.97 33.45 -9.42
C ASP A 36 -30.28 33.96 -10.01
N ALA A 37 -30.95 34.90 -9.34
CA ALA A 37 -32.18 35.52 -9.83
C ALA A 37 -31.99 36.25 -11.17
N LEU A 38 -30.85 36.94 -11.34
CA LEU A 38 -30.50 37.61 -12.58
C LEU A 38 -30.20 36.58 -13.68
N ILE A 39 -29.48 35.51 -13.36
CA ILE A 39 -29.18 34.43 -14.29
C ILE A 39 -30.48 33.76 -14.77
N HIS A 40 -31.40 33.45 -13.86
CA HIS A 40 -32.71 32.88 -14.19
C HIS A 40 -33.50 33.81 -15.11
N TRP A 41 -33.55 35.12 -14.80
CA TRP A 41 -34.23 36.11 -15.64
C TRP A 41 -33.64 36.19 -17.05
N ILE A 42 -32.31 36.24 -17.17
CA ILE A 42 -31.62 36.22 -18.47
C ILE A 42 -31.95 34.92 -19.21
N CYS A 43 -31.91 33.78 -18.53
CA CYS A 43 -32.19 32.47 -19.12
C CYS A 43 -33.63 32.38 -19.66
N THR A 44 -34.62 32.90 -18.93
CA THR A 44 -36.01 32.98 -19.42
C THR A 44 -36.10 33.75 -20.73
N ARG A 45 -35.36 34.86 -20.87
CA ARG A 45 -35.34 35.66 -22.12
C ARG A 45 -34.72 34.89 -23.27
N LEU A 46 -33.69 34.08 -23.02
CA LEU A 46 -33.09 33.22 -24.04
C LEU A 46 -34.04 32.11 -24.48
N LEU A 47 -34.80 31.52 -23.56
CA LEU A 47 -35.78 30.46 -23.87
C LEU A 47 -36.94 30.96 -24.74
N LEU A 48 -37.24 32.26 -24.74
CA LEU A 48 -38.25 32.88 -25.59
C LEU A 48 -37.78 33.10 -27.04
N LEU A 49 -36.50 32.84 -27.36
CA LEU A 49 -35.98 32.95 -28.71
C LEU A 49 -36.56 31.87 -29.64
N PRO A 50 -36.64 32.12 -30.96
CA PRO A 50 -37.01 31.09 -31.92
C PRO A 50 -36.00 29.93 -31.91
N PRO A 51 -36.37 28.73 -32.40
CA PRO A 51 -35.50 27.54 -32.37
C PRO A 51 -34.11 27.74 -33.01
N SER A 52 -34.02 28.59 -34.03
CA SER A 52 -32.75 28.98 -34.67
C SER A 52 -31.82 29.75 -33.72
N GLY A 53 -32.36 30.60 -32.85
CA GLY A 53 -31.60 31.34 -31.83
C GLY A 53 -31.27 30.50 -30.59
N GLN A 54 -32.19 29.62 -30.17
CA GLN A 54 -31.96 28.73 -29.02
C GLN A 54 -30.74 27.82 -29.19
N ALA A 55 -30.43 27.45 -30.44
CA ALA A 55 -29.22 26.74 -30.82
C ALA A 55 -27.92 27.31 -30.24
N HIS A 56 -27.80 28.64 -30.26
CA HIS A 56 -26.60 29.34 -29.82
C HIS A 56 -26.58 29.55 -28.30
N CYS A 57 -27.69 29.25 -27.62
CA CYS A 57 -27.85 29.38 -26.17
C CYS A 57 -27.48 28.10 -25.41
N LEU A 58 -27.23 26.98 -26.11
CA LEU A 58 -26.94 25.68 -25.48
C LEU A 58 -25.82 25.73 -24.42
N PRO A 59 -24.67 26.40 -24.65
CA PRO A 59 -23.64 26.51 -23.60
C PRO A 59 -24.14 27.20 -22.33
N ALA A 60 -24.97 28.24 -22.47
CA ALA A 60 -25.53 28.97 -21.33
C ALA A 60 -26.53 28.11 -20.56
N TYR A 61 -27.39 27.39 -21.28
CA TYR A 61 -28.34 26.44 -20.70
C TYR A 61 -27.64 25.33 -19.91
N CYS A 62 -26.60 24.73 -20.50
CA CYS A 62 -25.80 23.72 -19.85
C CYS A 62 -25.07 24.28 -18.61
N ALA A 63 -24.50 25.48 -18.69
CA ALA A 63 -23.83 26.13 -17.56
C ALA A 63 -24.80 26.40 -16.40
N VAL A 64 -26.03 26.83 -16.70
CA VAL A 64 -27.10 27.01 -15.70
C VAL A 64 -27.38 25.68 -14.99
N LEU A 65 -27.70 24.61 -15.73
CA LEU A 65 -28.01 23.30 -15.13
C LEU A 65 -26.83 22.67 -14.38
N SER A 66 -25.59 23.01 -14.74
CA SER A 66 -24.39 22.42 -14.10
C SER A 66 -23.96 23.15 -12.82
N THR A 67 -24.49 24.36 -12.57
CA THR A 67 -23.95 25.24 -11.53
C THR A 67 -25.00 25.76 -10.54
N ILE A 68 -26.25 25.94 -10.99
CA ILE A 68 -27.34 26.47 -10.15
C ILE A 68 -28.61 25.64 -10.34
N ASN A 69 -29.56 25.76 -9.40
CA ASN A 69 -30.85 25.10 -9.48
C ASN A 69 -31.90 26.08 -10.03
N PRO A 70 -32.24 26.03 -11.33
CA PRO A 70 -33.26 26.89 -11.90
C PRO A 70 -34.67 26.53 -11.41
N PRO A 71 -35.62 27.50 -11.45
CA PRO A 71 -37.04 27.20 -11.22
C PRO A 71 -37.55 26.08 -12.14
N PRO A 72 -38.49 25.22 -11.68
CA PRO A 72 -38.89 24.01 -12.41
C PRO A 72 -39.35 24.24 -13.85
N LEU A 73 -40.02 25.36 -14.12
CA LEU A 73 -40.47 25.68 -15.48
C LEU A 73 -39.29 26.02 -16.41
N ILE A 74 -38.30 26.77 -15.91
CA ILE A 74 -37.09 27.11 -16.66
C ILE A 74 -36.29 25.84 -16.91
N GLU A 75 -36.14 25.01 -15.87
CA GLU A 75 -35.48 23.70 -15.93
C GLU A 75 -36.06 22.81 -17.03
N ALA A 76 -37.39 22.61 -17.03
CA ALA A 76 -38.07 21.76 -18.01
C ALA A 76 -37.88 22.24 -19.46
N HIS A 77 -37.94 23.56 -19.68
CA HIS A 77 -37.71 24.14 -21.01
C HIS A 77 -36.25 23.98 -21.46
N ILE A 78 -35.29 24.13 -20.55
CA ILE A 78 -33.89 23.87 -20.85
C ILE A 78 -33.70 22.40 -21.24
N LEU A 79 -34.19 21.45 -20.44
CA LEU A 79 -34.03 20.02 -20.70
C LEU A 79 -34.68 19.61 -22.03
N LEU A 80 -35.83 20.19 -22.39
CA LEU A 80 -36.46 19.98 -23.69
C LEU A 80 -35.60 20.51 -24.85
N ALA A 81 -35.00 21.69 -24.68
CA ALA A 81 -34.09 22.26 -25.68
C ALA A 81 -32.82 21.40 -25.84
N LEU A 82 -32.24 20.90 -24.75
CA LEU A 82 -31.09 19.99 -24.78
C LEU A 82 -31.43 18.65 -25.44
N THR A 83 -32.60 18.08 -25.13
CA THR A 83 -33.08 16.84 -25.75
C THR A 83 -33.16 16.97 -27.28
N ARG A 84 -33.71 18.08 -27.78
CA ARG A 84 -33.76 18.38 -29.22
C ARG A 84 -32.37 18.56 -29.81
N ALA A 85 -31.44 19.18 -29.06
CA ALA A 85 -30.07 19.40 -29.52
C ALA A 85 -29.28 18.10 -29.64
N ILE A 86 -29.46 17.14 -28.72
CA ILE A 86 -28.77 15.83 -28.73
C ILE A 86 -29.12 14.99 -29.96
N VAL A 87 -30.37 15.08 -30.43
CA VAL A 87 -30.84 14.34 -31.63
C VAL A 87 -30.45 15.06 -32.93
N SER A 88 -29.90 16.28 -32.83
CA SER A 88 -29.44 17.08 -33.96
C SER A 88 -27.90 17.04 -34.11
N GLU A 89 -27.36 17.68 -35.15
CA GLU A 89 -25.91 17.83 -35.37
C GLU A 89 -25.17 18.63 -34.28
N ARG A 90 -25.87 19.11 -33.25
CA ARG A 90 -25.32 19.93 -32.15
C ARG A 90 -25.02 19.15 -30.89
N PHE A 91 -25.07 17.81 -30.95
CA PHE A 91 -24.81 16.95 -29.81
C PHE A 91 -23.45 17.22 -29.15
N THR A 92 -22.41 17.49 -29.93
CA THR A 92 -21.05 17.79 -29.44
C THR A 92 -21.00 18.96 -28.47
N ILE A 93 -21.86 19.98 -28.65
CA ILE A 93 -21.94 21.13 -27.73
C ILE A 93 -22.51 20.71 -26.39
N VAL A 94 -23.56 19.89 -26.38
CA VAL A 94 -24.20 19.41 -25.13
C VAL A 94 -23.27 18.43 -24.41
N LEU A 95 -22.62 17.55 -25.17
CA LEU A 95 -21.71 16.52 -24.69
C LEU A 95 -20.60 17.10 -23.79
N GLU A 96 -20.07 18.29 -24.12
CA GLU A 96 -19.04 18.97 -23.32
C GLU A 96 -19.45 19.32 -21.89
N TYR A 97 -20.74 19.42 -21.62
CA TYR A 97 -21.24 19.85 -20.31
C TYR A 97 -21.90 18.74 -19.53
N MET A 98 -22.33 17.65 -20.19
CA MET A 98 -23.03 16.53 -19.54
C MET A 98 -22.30 16.01 -18.28
N PRO A 99 -20.97 15.85 -18.24
CA PRO A 99 -20.30 15.35 -17.03
C PRO A 99 -20.40 16.23 -15.78
N PHE A 100 -20.79 17.49 -15.94
CA PHE A 100 -20.97 18.43 -14.84
C PHE A 100 -22.43 18.57 -14.41
N MET A 101 -23.36 17.94 -15.14
CA MET A 101 -24.79 17.95 -14.80
C MET A 101 -25.09 17.03 -13.62
N SER A 102 -26.20 17.31 -12.94
CA SER A 102 -26.72 16.42 -11.89
C SER A 102 -27.10 15.04 -12.46
N LYS A 103 -27.12 14.02 -11.59
CA LYS A 103 -27.57 12.67 -11.96
C LYS A 103 -28.97 12.69 -12.57
N ASP A 104 -29.89 13.48 -12.00
CA ASP A 104 -31.28 13.58 -12.48
C ASP A 104 -31.36 14.08 -13.92
N TYR A 105 -30.57 15.12 -14.25
CA TYR A 105 -30.52 15.66 -15.61
C TYR A 105 -29.89 14.68 -16.59
N LEU A 106 -28.83 13.98 -16.17
CA LEU A 106 -28.21 12.92 -16.97
C LEU A 106 -29.21 11.80 -17.27
N THR A 107 -30.00 11.36 -16.30
CA THR A 107 -31.03 10.33 -16.49
C THR A 107 -32.10 10.76 -17.49
N ILE A 108 -32.54 12.02 -17.45
CA ILE A 108 -33.51 12.57 -18.42
C ILE A 108 -32.93 12.58 -19.84
N LEU A 109 -31.66 12.95 -19.98
CA LEU A 109 -30.96 13.06 -21.27
C LEU A 109 -30.37 11.72 -21.76
N ALA A 110 -30.40 10.67 -20.94
CA ALA A 110 -29.67 9.43 -21.20
C ALA A 110 -30.08 8.73 -22.50
N ARG A 111 -31.39 8.55 -22.72
CA ARG A 111 -31.91 7.84 -23.90
C ARG A 111 -31.49 8.49 -25.23
N PRO A 112 -31.74 9.79 -25.48
CA PRO A 112 -31.28 10.43 -26.70
C PRO A 112 -29.74 10.47 -26.78
N ALA A 113 -29.03 10.68 -25.67
CA ALA A 113 -27.57 10.73 -25.66
C ALA A 113 -26.94 9.39 -26.05
N LEU A 114 -27.39 8.27 -25.47
CA LEU A 114 -26.89 6.94 -25.79
C LEU A 114 -27.18 6.55 -27.24
N SER A 115 -28.33 6.96 -27.79
CA SER A 115 -28.65 6.76 -29.21
C SER A 115 -27.64 7.49 -30.10
N SER A 116 -27.37 8.77 -29.82
CA SER A 116 -26.40 9.57 -30.58
C SER A 116 -24.96 9.07 -30.41
N LEU A 117 -24.55 8.68 -29.19
CA LEU A 117 -23.24 8.08 -28.91
C LEU A 117 -23.03 6.77 -29.67
N THR A 118 -24.06 5.92 -29.75
CA THR A 118 -23.98 4.66 -30.51
C THR A 118 -23.73 4.94 -31.99
N GLN A 119 -24.35 5.98 -32.56
CA GLN A 119 -24.11 6.37 -33.94
C GLN A 119 -22.70 6.92 -34.16
N LEU A 120 -22.20 7.75 -33.23
CA LEU A 120 -20.83 8.27 -33.27
C LEU A 120 -19.78 7.16 -33.23
N ILE A 121 -19.97 6.16 -32.37
CA ILE A 121 -19.05 5.01 -32.26
C ILE A 121 -19.07 4.16 -33.54
N LYS A 122 -20.24 3.95 -34.15
CA LYS A 122 -20.33 3.27 -35.47
C LYS A 122 -19.57 4.00 -36.57
N GLN A 123 -19.39 5.31 -36.43
CA GLN A 123 -18.64 6.15 -37.36
C GLN A 123 -17.16 6.31 -36.94
N SER A 124 -16.71 5.60 -35.90
CA SER A 124 -15.39 5.74 -35.27
C SER A 124 -15.05 7.18 -34.84
N ASN A 125 -16.06 8.02 -34.61
CA ASN A 125 -15.89 9.43 -34.29
C ASN A 125 -16.25 9.67 -32.82
N PHE A 126 -15.32 9.43 -31.91
CA PHE A 126 -15.54 9.59 -30.48
C PHE A 126 -14.43 10.42 -29.83
N SER A 127 -14.80 11.16 -28.78
CA SER A 127 -13.89 11.99 -27.98
C SER A 127 -13.75 11.44 -26.55
N PRO A 128 -12.71 11.81 -25.78
CA PRO A 128 -12.64 11.46 -24.35
C PRO A 128 -13.92 11.84 -23.60
N ARG A 129 -14.56 12.93 -24.01
CA ARG A 129 -15.83 13.39 -23.47
C ARG A 129 -17.00 12.46 -23.74
N SER A 130 -17.06 11.88 -24.94
CA SER A 130 -18.07 10.88 -25.28
C SER A 130 -17.93 9.61 -24.42
N VAL A 131 -16.69 9.19 -24.14
CA VAL A 131 -16.39 8.07 -23.25
C VAL A 131 -16.79 8.39 -21.81
N GLN A 132 -16.49 9.61 -21.34
CA GLN A 132 -16.89 10.09 -20.02
C GLN A 132 -18.41 10.03 -19.84
N VAL A 133 -19.19 10.49 -20.82
CA VAL A 133 -20.65 10.44 -20.74
C VAL A 133 -21.16 8.99 -20.78
N ALA A 134 -20.59 8.13 -21.62
CA ALA A 134 -20.93 6.70 -21.62
C ALA A 134 -20.64 6.05 -20.25
N ALA A 135 -19.51 6.41 -19.62
CA ALA A 135 -19.11 5.96 -18.29
C ALA A 135 -20.04 6.46 -17.17
N LEU A 136 -20.58 7.68 -17.28
CA LEU A 136 -21.54 8.20 -16.30
C LEU A 136 -22.92 7.54 -16.41
N LEU A 137 -23.29 7.11 -17.61
CA LEU A 137 -24.60 6.50 -17.88
C LEU A 137 -24.58 4.96 -17.74
N SER A 138 -23.40 4.32 -17.78
CA SER A 138 -23.27 2.86 -17.72
C SER A 138 -23.78 2.18 -16.43
N PRO A 139 -23.79 2.83 -15.23
CA PRO A 139 -24.35 2.20 -14.03
C PRO A 139 -25.84 1.88 -14.16
N ASP A 140 -26.60 2.81 -14.76
CA ASP A 140 -28.06 2.73 -14.89
C ASP A 140 -28.51 2.23 -16.28
N HIS A 141 -27.61 2.21 -17.29
CA HIS A 141 -27.93 1.86 -18.67
C HIS A 141 -26.91 0.89 -19.31
N ALA A 142 -27.34 -0.34 -19.59
CA ALA A 142 -26.51 -1.39 -20.21
C ALA A 142 -25.91 -1.00 -21.58
N VAL A 143 -26.56 -0.09 -22.32
CA VAL A 143 -26.01 0.45 -23.57
C VAL A 143 -24.69 1.17 -23.31
N GLY A 144 -24.61 1.97 -22.25
CA GLY A 144 -23.38 2.68 -21.88
C GLY A 144 -22.21 1.72 -21.64
N GLU A 145 -22.44 0.65 -20.86
CA GLU A 145 -21.47 -0.41 -20.65
C GLU A 145 -21.02 -1.08 -21.95
N THR A 146 -21.98 -1.39 -22.83
CA THR A 146 -21.70 -1.98 -24.15
C THR A 146 -20.83 -1.06 -25.00
N LEU A 147 -21.04 0.27 -24.95
CA LEU A 147 -20.22 1.24 -25.66
C LEU A 147 -18.77 1.25 -25.15
N LEU A 148 -18.57 1.15 -23.82
CA LEU A 148 -17.23 1.05 -23.22
C LEU A 148 -16.53 -0.25 -23.62
N LEU A 149 -17.24 -1.38 -23.63
CA LEU A 149 -16.69 -2.67 -24.08
C LEU A 149 -16.35 -2.67 -25.58
N ASN A 150 -17.17 -2.01 -26.40
CA ASN A 150 -16.91 -1.85 -27.83
C ASN A 150 -15.68 -0.98 -28.07
N LEU A 151 -15.49 0.09 -27.28
CA LEU A 151 -14.28 0.91 -27.33
C LEU A 151 -13.03 0.05 -27.13
N LEU A 152 -13.00 -0.79 -26.10
CA LEU A 152 -11.89 -1.72 -25.82
C LEU A 152 -11.67 -2.76 -26.94
N ALA A 153 -12.64 -3.02 -27.80
CA ALA A 153 -12.51 -3.94 -28.93
C ALA A 153 -12.07 -3.27 -30.25
N LEU A 154 -12.08 -1.93 -30.35
CA LEU A 154 -11.70 -1.23 -31.58
C LEU A 154 -10.22 -1.42 -31.94
N ASN A 155 -9.34 -1.60 -30.94
CA ASN A 155 -7.89 -1.77 -31.09
C ASN A 155 -7.26 -0.85 -32.15
N SER A 156 -7.62 0.44 -32.10
CA SER A 156 -7.20 1.45 -33.07
C SER A 156 -6.16 2.38 -32.44
N ASP A 157 -5.13 2.73 -33.21
CA ASP A 157 -4.09 3.68 -32.80
C ASP A 157 -4.61 5.13 -32.71
N GLU A 158 -5.79 5.41 -33.27
CA GLU A 158 -6.44 6.72 -33.23
C GLU A 158 -7.03 7.04 -31.85
N VAL A 159 -7.16 6.01 -30.99
CA VAL A 159 -7.77 6.13 -29.68
C VAL A 159 -6.71 6.50 -28.64
N PRO A 160 -6.80 7.68 -27.98
CA PRO A 160 -5.82 8.06 -26.99
C PRO A 160 -5.90 7.14 -25.76
N LEU A 161 -4.75 6.89 -25.12
CA LEU A 161 -4.66 6.06 -23.90
C LEU A 161 -5.65 6.52 -22.82
N GLN A 162 -5.86 7.83 -22.67
CA GLN A 162 -6.81 8.43 -21.74
C GLN A 162 -8.26 7.96 -21.95
N SER A 163 -8.67 7.70 -23.19
CA SER A 163 -10.01 7.17 -23.48
C SER A 163 -10.12 5.71 -23.05
N TYR A 164 -9.07 4.93 -23.24
CA TYR A 164 -9.03 3.54 -22.79
C TYR A 164 -8.98 3.42 -21.27
N SER A 165 -8.14 4.21 -20.59
CA SER A 165 -8.06 4.25 -19.13
C SER A 165 -9.40 4.65 -18.52
N LEU A 166 -10.04 5.71 -19.02
CA LEU A 166 -11.34 6.17 -18.54
C LEU A 166 -12.42 5.09 -18.65
N ALA A 167 -12.52 4.40 -19.79
CA ALA A 167 -13.46 3.30 -19.95
C ALA A 167 -13.16 2.15 -19.00
N LEU A 168 -11.87 1.85 -18.80
CA LEU A 168 -11.41 0.78 -17.92
C LEU A 168 -11.74 1.08 -16.45
N HIS A 169 -11.46 2.29 -15.96
CA HIS A 169 -11.81 2.74 -14.61
C HIS A 169 -13.33 2.64 -14.36
N ALA A 170 -14.12 3.06 -15.35
CA ALA A 170 -15.58 2.97 -15.27
C ALA A 170 -16.07 1.52 -15.21
N LEU A 171 -15.54 0.64 -16.05
CA LEU A 171 -15.87 -0.79 -16.03
C LEU A 171 -15.40 -1.46 -14.73
N ALA A 172 -14.24 -1.10 -14.20
CA ALA A 172 -13.75 -1.57 -12.91
C ALA A 172 -14.68 -1.16 -11.76
N LEU A 173 -15.19 0.08 -11.76
CA LEU A 173 -16.19 0.50 -10.79
C LEU A 173 -17.49 -0.31 -10.89
N LEU A 174 -17.98 -0.60 -12.11
CA LEU A 174 -19.15 -1.47 -12.29
C LEU A 174 -18.90 -2.89 -11.76
N ILE A 175 -17.71 -3.44 -12.02
CA ILE A 175 -17.31 -4.76 -11.52
C ILE A 175 -17.29 -4.77 -9.98
N ILE A 176 -16.75 -3.73 -9.36
CA ILE A 176 -16.67 -3.62 -7.89
C ILE A 176 -18.07 -3.46 -7.30
N GLU A 177 -18.89 -2.57 -7.86
CA GLU A 177 -20.24 -2.29 -7.37
C GLU A 177 -21.16 -3.51 -7.47
N ARG A 178 -21.07 -4.25 -8.57
CA ARG A 178 -21.94 -5.40 -8.86
C ARG A 178 -21.34 -6.75 -8.45
N ALA A 179 -20.08 -6.77 -8.02
CA ALA A 179 -19.29 -7.98 -7.83
C ALA A 179 -19.28 -8.89 -9.09
N ASP A 180 -19.26 -8.27 -10.29
CA ASP A 180 -19.48 -8.97 -11.57
C ASP A 180 -18.20 -9.62 -12.13
N THR A 181 -18.02 -10.89 -11.80
CA THR A 181 -16.88 -11.70 -12.27
C THR A 181 -16.91 -12.02 -13.78
N LYS A 182 -18.08 -11.99 -14.42
CA LYS A 182 -18.20 -12.23 -15.86
C LYS A 182 -17.70 -11.02 -16.63
N LEU A 183 -18.18 -9.83 -16.23
CA LEU A 183 -17.70 -8.56 -16.78
C LEU A 183 -16.19 -8.41 -16.57
N MET A 184 -15.68 -8.76 -15.39
CA MET A 184 -14.25 -8.75 -15.09
C MET A 184 -13.43 -9.60 -16.08
N THR A 185 -13.91 -10.81 -16.40
CA THR A 185 -13.23 -11.72 -17.33
C THR A 185 -13.31 -11.21 -18.77
N GLU A 186 -14.45 -10.65 -19.17
CA GLU A 186 -14.64 -10.07 -20.50
C GLU A 186 -13.73 -8.86 -20.73
N VAL A 187 -13.63 -7.96 -19.77
CA VAL A 187 -12.73 -6.80 -19.84
C VAL A 187 -11.28 -7.25 -19.94
N MET A 188 -10.86 -8.21 -19.12
CA MET A 188 -9.51 -8.78 -19.17
C MET A 188 -9.16 -9.30 -20.56
N ASN A 189 -10.04 -10.12 -21.15
CA ASN A 189 -9.83 -10.70 -22.48
C ASN A 189 -9.71 -9.63 -23.56
N ARG A 190 -10.52 -8.57 -23.50
CA ARG A 190 -10.45 -7.45 -24.47
C ARG A 190 -9.15 -6.67 -24.33
N VAL A 191 -8.78 -6.30 -23.11
CA VAL A 191 -7.55 -5.53 -22.85
C VAL A 191 -6.31 -6.29 -23.30
N CYS A 192 -6.25 -7.62 -23.14
CA CYS A 192 -5.13 -8.44 -23.61
C CYS A 192 -4.88 -8.37 -25.13
N THR A 193 -5.90 -8.00 -25.92
CA THR A 193 -5.76 -7.88 -27.39
C THR A 193 -5.27 -6.50 -27.84
N LEU A 194 -5.22 -5.52 -26.94
CA LEU A 194 -4.81 -4.16 -27.25
C LEU A 194 -3.28 -4.02 -27.35
N LYS A 195 -2.81 -3.13 -28.24
CA LYS A 195 -1.38 -2.81 -28.35
C LYS A 195 -0.79 -2.21 -27.08
N THR A 196 -1.56 -1.37 -26.38
CA THR A 196 -1.19 -0.76 -25.08
C THR A 196 -1.62 -1.62 -23.87
N SER A 197 -1.78 -2.93 -24.08
CA SER A 197 -2.27 -3.88 -23.07
C SER A 197 -1.48 -3.83 -21.77
N ALA A 198 -0.15 -3.66 -21.80
CA ALA A 198 0.67 -3.66 -20.58
C ALA A 198 0.25 -2.60 -19.54
N SER A 199 0.15 -1.34 -19.96
CA SER A 199 -0.25 -0.23 -19.08
C SER A 199 -1.71 -0.36 -18.64
N LEU A 200 -2.60 -0.73 -19.56
CA LEU A 200 -4.02 -0.93 -19.27
C LEU A 200 -4.27 -2.09 -18.30
N LEU A 201 -3.57 -3.22 -18.46
CA LEU A 201 -3.67 -4.37 -17.56
C LEU A 201 -3.20 -4.02 -16.14
N HIS A 202 -2.09 -3.28 -16.02
CA HIS A 202 -1.62 -2.79 -14.73
C HIS A 202 -2.68 -1.91 -14.05
N MET A 203 -3.22 -0.91 -14.76
CA MET A 203 -4.27 -0.04 -14.21
C MET A 203 -5.52 -0.82 -13.82
N PHE A 204 -5.98 -1.74 -14.67
CA PHE A 204 -7.16 -2.57 -14.39
C PHE A 204 -6.99 -3.39 -13.13
N CYS A 205 -5.83 -4.05 -12.99
CA CYS A 205 -5.50 -4.82 -11.80
C CYS A 205 -5.50 -3.94 -10.55
N ALA A 206 -4.89 -2.76 -10.63
CA ALA A 206 -4.82 -1.80 -9.53
C ALA A 206 -6.21 -1.29 -9.10
N ASP A 207 -7.12 -1.06 -10.04
CA ASP A 207 -8.47 -0.58 -9.78
C ASP A 207 -9.33 -1.62 -9.04
N LEU A 208 -9.13 -2.90 -9.32
CA LEU A 208 -9.91 -4.01 -8.73
C LEU A 208 -9.51 -4.36 -7.29
N ASN A 209 -8.63 -3.58 -6.67
CA ASN A 209 -8.10 -3.84 -5.33
C ASN A 209 -9.19 -3.97 -4.24
N GLN A 210 -10.34 -3.29 -4.41
CA GLN A 210 -11.48 -3.40 -3.51
C GLN A 210 -12.14 -4.79 -3.48
N LEU A 211 -11.97 -5.62 -4.50
CA LEU A 211 -12.53 -6.98 -4.53
C LEU A 211 -12.04 -7.87 -3.37
N LYS A 212 -10.91 -7.52 -2.74
CA LYS A 212 -10.41 -8.15 -1.52
C LYS A 212 -11.40 -8.07 -0.34
N GLN A 213 -12.24 -7.05 -0.31
CA GLN A 213 -13.25 -6.84 0.74
C GLN A 213 -14.58 -7.54 0.42
N PHE A 214 -14.83 -7.88 -0.85
CA PHE A 214 -16.06 -8.50 -1.33
C PHE A 214 -15.99 -10.03 -1.45
N ASN A 215 -15.06 -10.69 -0.75
CA ASN A 215 -14.81 -12.15 -0.87
C ASN A 215 -14.51 -12.63 -2.31
N LEU A 216 -14.10 -11.75 -3.22
CA LEU A 216 -13.73 -12.06 -4.60
C LEU A 216 -12.21 -12.12 -4.80
N ARG A 217 -11.48 -12.37 -3.71
CA ARG A 217 -10.02 -12.39 -3.70
C ARG A 217 -9.44 -13.44 -4.66
N ASP A 218 -9.96 -14.66 -4.66
CA ASP A 218 -9.46 -15.72 -5.55
C ASP A 218 -9.57 -15.35 -7.02
N LYS A 219 -10.67 -14.65 -7.38
CA LYS A 219 -10.92 -14.16 -8.73
C LYS A 219 -9.94 -13.04 -9.10
N LEU A 220 -9.69 -12.11 -8.18
CA LEU A 220 -8.67 -11.08 -8.35
C LEU A 220 -7.28 -11.70 -8.55
N VAL A 221 -6.90 -12.70 -7.77
CA VAL A 221 -5.60 -13.38 -7.94
C VAL A 221 -5.50 -14.05 -9.32
N THR A 222 -6.57 -14.69 -9.80
CA THR A 222 -6.57 -15.27 -11.15
C THR A 222 -6.36 -14.20 -12.23
N ILE A 223 -6.98 -13.03 -12.11
CA ILE A 223 -6.75 -11.91 -13.05
C ILE A 223 -5.32 -11.40 -12.97
N LEU A 224 -4.76 -11.27 -11.77
CA LEU A 224 -3.37 -10.85 -11.56
C LEU A 224 -2.37 -11.85 -12.17
N GLU A 225 -2.60 -13.16 -12.00
CA GLU A 225 -1.78 -14.21 -12.61
C GLU A 225 -1.84 -14.16 -14.13
N GLN A 226 -3.04 -14.01 -14.70
CA GLN A 226 -3.22 -13.84 -16.14
C GLN A 226 -2.51 -12.58 -16.65
N ALA A 227 -2.65 -11.44 -15.97
CA ALA A 227 -1.98 -10.20 -16.37
C ALA A 227 -0.45 -10.35 -16.37
N LEU A 228 0.13 -11.04 -15.38
CA LEU A 228 1.56 -11.31 -15.33
C LEU A 228 2.07 -12.18 -16.50
N ASP A 229 1.22 -13.03 -17.07
CA ASP A 229 1.60 -13.83 -18.24
C ASP A 229 1.69 -12.98 -19.52
N PHE A 230 0.94 -11.87 -19.59
CA PHE A 230 0.90 -10.97 -20.74
C PHE A 230 1.87 -9.78 -20.64
N VAL A 231 2.03 -9.19 -19.45
CA VAL A 231 2.85 -7.98 -19.27
C VAL A 231 4.33 -8.32 -19.24
N LYS A 232 5.05 -7.97 -20.31
CA LYS A 232 6.51 -8.20 -20.44
C LYS A 232 7.38 -7.06 -19.90
N GLU A 233 6.79 -5.89 -19.69
CA GLU A 233 7.54 -4.74 -19.20
C GLU A 233 7.89 -4.92 -17.73
N ASN A 234 9.18 -4.97 -17.41
CA ASN A 234 9.68 -5.32 -16.07
C ASN A 234 9.16 -4.43 -14.94
N CYS A 235 8.91 -3.15 -15.22
CA CYS A 235 8.41 -2.19 -14.24
C CYS A 235 6.94 -2.51 -13.88
N LEU A 236 6.06 -2.52 -14.89
CA LEU A 236 4.63 -2.80 -14.72
C LEU A 236 4.36 -4.22 -14.24
N ALA A 237 5.06 -5.22 -14.79
CA ALA A 237 4.99 -6.60 -14.30
C ALA A 237 5.42 -6.69 -12.83
N GLY A 238 6.40 -5.88 -12.42
CA GLY A 238 6.80 -5.73 -11.02
C GLY A 238 5.65 -5.26 -10.14
N GLU A 239 4.93 -4.20 -10.53
CA GLU A 239 3.77 -3.67 -9.78
C GLU A 239 2.65 -4.70 -9.65
N ILE A 240 2.30 -5.41 -10.74
CA ILE A 240 1.28 -6.46 -10.72
C ILE A 240 1.73 -7.62 -9.80
N LEU A 241 3.02 -7.97 -9.81
CA LEU A 241 3.57 -9.02 -8.96
C LEU A 241 3.50 -8.65 -7.48
N TRP A 242 3.82 -7.41 -7.12
CA TRP A 242 3.65 -6.89 -5.75
C TRP A 242 2.19 -6.97 -5.29
N GLN A 243 1.26 -6.55 -6.13
CA GLN A 243 -0.17 -6.63 -5.82
C GLN A 243 -0.65 -8.08 -5.68
N SER A 244 -0.19 -8.98 -6.55
CA SER A 244 -0.49 -10.42 -6.47
C SER A 244 -0.01 -11.01 -5.15
N ILE A 245 1.22 -10.70 -4.76
CA ILE A 245 1.77 -11.15 -3.48
C ILE A 245 0.97 -10.57 -2.31
N SER A 246 0.77 -9.25 -2.23
CA SER A 246 -0.02 -8.60 -1.16
C SER A 246 -1.44 -9.21 -1.04
N THR A 247 -2.06 -9.54 -2.17
CA THR A 247 -3.39 -10.15 -2.22
C THR A 247 -3.40 -11.59 -1.68
N ASN A 248 -2.41 -12.42 -2.00
CA ASN A 248 -2.34 -13.82 -1.53
C ASN A 248 -1.97 -13.93 -0.04
N LEU A 249 -1.19 -12.98 0.49
CA LEU A 249 -0.65 -13.07 1.85
C LEU A 249 -1.69 -12.94 2.97
N MET A 250 -2.84 -12.34 2.69
CA MET A 250 -3.88 -12.10 3.70
C MET A 250 -4.61 -13.37 4.19
N ASP A 251 -4.54 -14.49 3.45
CA ASP A 251 -5.15 -15.78 3.85
C ASP A 251 -4.13 -16.83 4.31
N CYS A 252 -2.85 -16.47 4.39
CA CYS A 252 -1.75 -17.41 4.67
C CYS A 252 -1.70 -18.62 3.72
N GLN A 253 -2.23 -18.50 2.49
CA GLN A 253 -2.16 -19.53 1.46
C GLN A 253 -1.29 -19.03 0.31
N LEU A 254 -0.13 -19.66 0.13
CA LEU A 254 0.79 -19.32 -0.95
C LEU A 254 0.50 -20.22 -2.17
N ARG A 255 0.12 -19.61 -3.29
CA ARG A 255 -0.01 -20.33 -4.57
C ARG A 255 1.37 -20.74 -5.09
N ARG A 256 1.49 -22.01 -5.49
CA ARG A 256 2.74 -22.58 -6.02
C ARG A 256 3.22 -21.86 -7.28
N SER A 257 2.31 -21.50 -8.19
CA SER A 257 2.57 -20.70 -9.39
C SER A 257 3.30 -19.40 -9.09
N LEU A 258 2.80 -18.65 -8.10
CA LEU A 258 3.38 -17.38 -7.68
C LEU A 258 4.76 -17.57 -7.05
N LEU A 259 4.93 -18.57 -6.19
CA LEU A 259 6.22 -18.89 -5.59
C LEU A 259 7.26 -19.28 -6.65
N GLU A 260 6.90 -20.17 -7.58
CA GLU A 260 7.77 -20.59 -8.68
C GLU A 260 8.19 -19.39 -9.54
N ARG A 261 7.27 -18.47 -9.85
CA ARG A 261 7.58 -17.22 -10.57
C ARG A 261 8.58 -16.36 -9.81
N VAL A 262 8.36 -16.10 -8.52
CA VAL A 262 9.27 -15.28 -7.69
C VAL A 262 10.68 -15.89 -7.60
N LEU A 263 10.76 -17.21 -7.44
CA LEU A 263 12.03 -17.94 -7.38
C LEU A 263 12.77 -17.94 -8.73
N ASN A 264 12.05 -18.17 -9.83
CA ASN A 264 12.62 -18.19 -11.19
C ASN A 264 13.13 -16.80 -11.60
N ASP A 265 12.38 -15.74 -11.28
CA ASP A 265 12.76 -14.35 -11.57
C ASP A 265 13.87 -13.84 -10.64
N LYS A 266 14.33 -14.65 -9.67
CA LYS A 266 15.36 -14.32 -8.68
C LYS A 266 15.07 -13.03 -7.92
N ARG A 267 13.79 -12.77 -7.62
CA ARG A 267 13.33 -11.57 -6.88
C ARG A 267 13.50 -11.79 -5.37
N LEU A 268 14.73 -11.69 -4.88
CA LEU A 268 15.10 -12.01 -3.48
C LEU A 268 14.26 -11.26 -2.44
N CYS A 269 13.98 -9.97 -2.65
CA CYS A 269 13.06 -9.22 -1.79
C CYS A 269 11.65 -9.80 -1.72
N LEU A 270 11.09 -10.19 -2.86
CA LEU A 270 9.75 -10.79 -2.91
C LEU A 270 9.73 -12.19 -2.30
N GLU A 271 10.79 -12.96 -2.50
CA GLU A 271 10.99 -14.25 -1.85
C GLU A 271 10.98 -14.08 -0.32
N GLY A 272 11.79 -13.16 0.20
CA GLY A 272 11.83 -12.85 1.63
C GLY A 272 10.49 -12.35 2.16
N PHE A 273 9.80 -11.51 1.38
CA PHE A 273 8.48 -10.99 1.76
C PHE A 273 7.45 -12.11 1.86
N LEU A 274 7.41 -13.01 0.87
CA LEU A 274 6.57 -14.21 0.90
C LEU A 274 6.85 -15.11 2.10
N LEU A 275 8.13 -15.39 2.38
CA LEU A 275 8.55 -16.23 3.51
C LEU A 275 8.17 -15.59 4.85
N THR A 276 8.36 -14.28 4.98
CA THR A 276 8.02 -13.56 6.23
C THR A 276 6.53 -13.65 6.53
N TYR A 277 5.67 -13.58 5.51
CA TYR A 277 4.22 -13.65 5.72
C TYR A 277 3.66 -15.09 5.78
N TYR A 278 4.33 -16.09 5.19
CA TYR A 278 3.84 -17.47 5.13
C TYR A 278 4.03 -18.23 6.45
N ARG A 279 3.48 -17.73 7.56
CA ARG A 279 3.51 -18.35 8.91
C ARG A 279 4.90 -18.75 9.43
N GLN A 280 5.98 -18.34 8.76
CA GLN A 280 7.34 -18.78 9.07
C GLN A 280 8.07 -17.80 9.99
N PHE A 281 7.75 -16.51 9.98
CA PHE A 281 8.36 -15.48 10.84
C PHE A 281 7.35 -14.35 11.14
N PRO A 282 7.53 -13.50 12.18
CA PRO A 282 6.50 -12.55 12.60
C PRO A 282 6.22 -11.47 11.54
N LEU A 283 4.94 -11.06 11.50
CA LEU A 283 4.33 -10.19 10.48
C LEU A 283 5.09 -8.86 10.29
N PRO A 284 5.30 -8.42 9.04
CA PRO A 284 5.82 -7.09 8.69
C PRO A 284 4.87 -5.94 8.99
N SER A 285 3.72 -6.17 9.64
CA SER A 285 2.67 -5.17 9.90
C SER A 285 3.05 -4.12 10.94
N PHE A 286 4.15 -4.30 11.66
CA PHE A 286 4.68 -3.31 12.59
C PHE A 286 6.12 -3.00 12.22
N ALA A 287 6.60 -1.78 12.50
CA ALA A 287 8.02 -1.60 12.71
C ALA A 287 8.39 -2.66 13.75
N LEU A 288 9.05 -3.73 13.29
CA LEU A 288 9.27 -4.98 14.01
C LEU A 288 10.14 -4.80 15.26
N GLY A 289 10.43 -3.55 15.63
CA GLY A 289 11.03 -3.09 16.85
C GLY A 289 10.37 -3.58 18.14
N HIS A 290 9.16 -4.16 18.14
CA HIS A 290 8.43 -4.40 19.40
C HIS A 290 7.61 -5.69 19.59
N TYR A 291 7.38 -6.56 18.59
CA TYR A 291 6.64 -7.83 18.85
C TYR A 291 7.52 -9.03 19.24
N ASP A 292 8.84 -8.90 19.09
CA ASP A 292 9.87 -9.76 19.73
C ASP A 292 11.21 -9.02 19.90
N SER A 293 11.33 -7.85 19.26
CA SER A 293 12.50 -7.00 19.31
C SER A 293 12.47 -6.14 20.55
N VAL A 294 13.54 -6.17 21.33
CA VAL A 294 13.79 -5.16 22.35
C VAL A 294 14.69 -4.12 21.70
N GLU A 295 14.14 -2.95 21.35
CA GLU A 295 14.99 -1.82 20.95
C GLU A 295 15.89 -1.39 22.13
N ASN A 296 17.12 -0.96 21.83
CA ASN A 296 18.03 -0.44 22.84
C ASN A 296 17.46 0.89 23.37
N ILE A 297 16.84 0.85 24.55
CA ILE A 297 16.60 2.04 25.39
C ILE A 297 17.92 2.38 26.08
N THR A 298 18.93 2.79 25.30
CA THR A 298 20.07 3.52 25.85
C THR A 298 19.92 4.95 25.38
N GLY A 299 19.48 5.80 26.30
CA GLY A 299 19.32 7.23 26.07
C GLY A 299 20.63 7.89 25.62
N ASN A 300 20.45 9.00 24.90
CA ASN A 300 21.44 9.99 24.50
C ASN A 300 22.60 9.54 23.57
N SER A 301 22.47 9.98 22.31
CA SER A 301 23.50 10.76 21.60
C SER A 301 24.97 10.32 21.74
N GLN A 302 25.28 9.06 21.46
CA GLN A 302 26.65 8.67 21.10
C GLN A 302 26.69 8.11 19.69
N GLN A 303 27.61 8.64 18.87
CA GLN A 303 27.77 8.30 17.46
C GLN A 303 28.12 6.82 17.22
N ASP A 304 28.46 6.06 18.26
CA ASP A 304 28.91 4.65 18.18
C ASP A 304 27.96 3.59 18.78
N ALA A 305 26.78 3.98 19.29
CA ALA A 305 25.91 3.08 20.07
C ALA A 305 25.43 1.81 19.34
N LEU A 306 25.36 1.83 18.00
CA LEU A 306 24.87 0.68 17.22
C LEU A 306 25.93 -0.39 16.92
N ILE A 307 27.21 -0.04 17.08
CA ILE A 307 28.35 -0.91 16.77
C ILE A 307 29.11 -1.31 18.03
N ALA A 308 29.18 -0.42 19.02
CA ALA A 308 29.91 -0.65 20.27
C ALA A 308 29.49 -1.98 20.93
N GLY A 309 30.48 -2.82 21.27
CA GLY A 309 30.28 -4.11 21.93
C GLY A 309 29.66 -5.21 21.07
N ARG A 310 29.48 -4.99 19.75
CA ARG A 310 28.80 -5.95 18.87
C ARG A 310 29.73 -6.64 17.89
N VAL A 311 29.50 -7.94 17.69
CA VAL A 311 30.14 -8.73 16.63
C VAL A 311 29.17 -8.91 15.48
N PHE A 312 29.66 -8.70 14.25
CA PHE A 312 28.86 -8.79 13.03
C PHE A 312 29.19 -10.05 12.23
N PHE A 313 28.15 -10.65 11.66
CA PHE A 313 28.24 -11.82 10.81
C PHE A 313 27.44 -11.62 9.52
N ASP A 314 28.03 -11.95 8.39
CA ASP A 314 27.40 -12.07 7.10
C ASP A 314 27.03 -13.54 6.84
N GLN A 315 25.72 -13.81 6.76
CA GLN A 315 25.14 -15.13 6.50
C GLN A 315 24.54 -15.22 5.09
N GLY A 316 25.09 -14.46 4.13
CA GLY A 316 24.56 -14.42 2.76
C GLY A 316 23.35 -13.50 2.65
N ARG A 317 22.21 -13.92 3.22
CA ARG A 317 20.91 -13.21 3.13
C ARG A 317 20.55 -12.41 4.39
N ALA A 318 21.42 -12.40 5.38
CA ALA A 318 21.23 -11.65 6.62
C ALA A 318 22.55 -11.11 7.15
N ILE A 319 22.50 -9.91 7.73
CA ILE A 319 23.56 -9.35 8.56
C ILE A 319 23.13 -9.57 10.01
N LEU A 320 23.84 -10.45 10.71
CA LEU A 320 23.61 -10.69 12.13
C LEU A 320 24.53 -9.79 12.95
N SER A 321 24.03 -9.18 14.01
CA SER A 321 24.84 -8.50 15.01
C SER A 321 24.50 -9.05 16.39
N VAL A 322 25.51 -9.38 17.17
CA VAL A 322 25.32 -9.94 18.52
C VAL A 322 25.90 -8.97 19.54
N ASP A 323 25.06 -8.58 20.49
CA ASP A 323 25.42 -7.81 21.68
C ASP A 323 25.49 -8.80 22.85
N MET A 324 26.66 -8.86 23.49
CA MET A 324 26.96 -9.72 24.63
C MET A 324 27.08 -8.94 25.94
N ASP A 325 26.90 -7.62 25.93
CA ASP A 325 27.02 -6.78 27.12
C ASP A 325 25.63 -6.55 27.75
N SER A 326 24.56 -6.48 26.95
CA SER A 326 23.19 -6.17 27.39
C SER A 326 22.18 -7.35 27.36
N GLY A 327 22.63 -8.54 27.78
CA GLY A 327 21.95 -9.83 27.53
C GLY A 327 22.53 -10.56 26.30
N LEU A 328 22.16 -11.81 25.99
CA LEU A 328 22.54 -12.42 24.69
C LEU A 328 21.50 -11.93 23.68
N ARG A 329 21.82 -10.83 22.99
CA ARG A 329 20.90 -10.20 22.04
C ARG A 329 21.41 -10.39 20.62
N LEU A 330 20.58 -11.00 19.78
CA LEU A 330 20.85 -11.19 18.36
C LEU A 330 19.96 -10.25 17.57
N THR A 331 20.53 -9.46 16.69
CA THR A 331 19.80 -8.69 15.69
C THR A 331 20.08 -9.26 14.31
N SER A 332 19.05 -9.69 13.59
CA SER A 332 19.13 -10.00 12.17
C SER A 332 18.60 -8.83 11.36
N ARG A 333 19.37 -8.42 10.35
CA ARG A 333 18.95 -7.46 9.33
C ARG A 333 18.91 -8.18 7.99
N THR A 334 17.84 -7.97 7.25
CA THR A 334 17.61 -8.53 5.93
C THR A 334 17.10 -7.43 4.99
N PRO A 335 17.02 -7.68 3.68
CA PRO A 335 16.36 -6.77 2.75
C PRO A 335 14.92 -6.44 3.15
N VAL A 336 14.21 -7.38 3.78
CA VAL A 336 12.79 -7.24 4.12
C VAL A 336 12.52 -6.67 5.50
N GLY A 337 13.54 -6.55 6.35
CA GLY A 337 13.35 -5.95 7.66
C GLY A 337 14.50 -6.15 8.63
N LYS A 338 14.19 -5.97 9.91
CA LYS A 338 15.09 -6.13 11.03
C LYS A 338 14.34 -6.83 12.15
N HIS A 339 14.98 -7.83 12.74
CA HIS A 339 14.45 -8.57 13.86
C HIS A 339 15.49 -8.61 14.96
N CYS A 340 15.05 -8.50 16.20
CA CYS A 340 15.92 -8.60 17.35
C CYS A 340 15.36 -9.66 18.29
N TRP A 341 16.22 -10.50 18.85
CA TRP A 341 15.86 -11.53 19.81
C TRP A 341 16.74 -11.38 21.05
N CYS A 342 16.12 -11.45 22.22
CA CYS A 342 16.83 -11.59 23.47
C CYS A 342 16.72 -13.04 23.93
N PHE A 343 17.84 -13.76 23.90
CA PHE A 343 17.86 -15.14 24.36
C PHE A 343 17.91 -15.17 25.88
N THR A 344 16.90 -15.80 26.47
CA THR A 344 16.84 -16.12 27.90
C THR A 344 16.93 -17.63 28.07
N ARG A 345 17.47 -18.11 29.20
CA ARG A 345 17.53 -19.55 29.46
C ARG A 345 16.14 -20.08 29.82
N GLU A 346 15.80 -21.25 29.29
CA GLU A 346 14.53 -21.96 29.52
C GLU A 346 14.21 -22.18 31.01
N HIS A 347 15.22 -22.30 31.89
CA HIS A 347 15.04 -22.46 33.33
C HIS A 347 14.33 -21.27 34.01
N ALA A 348 14.38 -20.07 33.43
CA ALA A 348 13.65 -18.91 33.94
C ALA A 348 12.12 -19.04 33.73
N ILE A 349 11.69 -19.67 32.63
CA ILE A 349 10.28 -19.88 32.26
C ILE A 349 9.69 -21.09 33.00
N ARG A 350 10.52 -22.11 33.31
CA ARG A 350 10.07 -23.33 34.02
C ARG A 350 9.41 -23.07 35.37
N ARG A 351 9.75 -21.98 36.07
CA ARG A 351 9.07 -21.59 37.34
C ARG A 351 7.58 -21.25 37.15
N GLN A 352 7.17 -20.84 35.94
CA GLN A 352 5.79 -20.47 35.63
C GLN A 352 4.94 -21.63 35.08
N MET A 353 5.55 -22.69 34.54
CA MET A 353 4.84 -23.80 33.89
C MET A 353 4.95 -25.13 34.67
N ASN A 354 4.61 -25.11 35.96
CA ASN A 354 4.67 -26.28 36.85
C ASN A 354 3.69 -27.41 36.46
N CYS A 355 2.70 -27.14 35.59
CA CYS A 355 1.60 -28.05 35.29
C CYS A 355 2.01 -29.21 34.37
N VAL A 356 2.75 -28.91 33.30
CA VAL A 356 3.13 -29.89 32.26
C VAL A 356 4.23 -30.82 32.77
N ASN A 357 5.21 -30.28 33.50
CA ASN A 357 6.26 -31.09 34.11
C ASN A 357 5.72 -32.03 35.21
N ASN A 358 4.76 -31.59 36.02
CA ASN A 358 4.08 -32.48 36.98
C ASN A 358 3.27 -33.57 36.28
N TRP A 359 2.65 -33.27 35.14
CA TRP A 359 1.91 -34.26 34.36
C TRP A 359 2.84 -35.31 33.75
N LEU A 360 3.94 -34.89 33.12
CA LEU A 360 4.96 -35.80 32.57
C LEU A 360 5.62 -36.65 33.66
N TRP A 361 5.88 -36.07 34.83
CA TRP A 361 6.46 -36.80 35.97
C TRP A 361 5.48 -37.84 36.53
N LYS A 362 4.19 -37.51 36.65
CA LYS A 362 3.13 -38.48 36.98
C LYS A 362 2.99 -39.58 35.93
N LEU A 363 3.22 -39.27 34.65
CA LEU A 363 3.19 -40.24 33.56
C LEU A 363 4.39 -41.19 33.60
N ALA A 364 5.58 -40.66 33.91
CA ALA A 364 6.80 -41.44 34.08
C ALA A 364 6.77 -42.36 35.31
N LEU A 365 6.03 -41.98 36.34
CA LEU A 365 5.82 -42.77 37.56
C LEU A 365 4.66 -43.77 37.47
N ARG A 366 3.93 -43.84 36.35
CA ARG A 366 2.95 -44.92 36.15
C ARG A 366 3.72 -46.24 36.02
N PRO A 367 3.49 -47.23 36.90
CA PRO A 367 4.17 -48.51 36.79
C PRO A 367 3.78 -49.17 35.47
N LYS A 368 4.78 -49.48 34.63
CA LYS A 368 4.57 -50.29 33.42
C LYS A 368 4.09 -51.67 33.87
N LYS A 369 2.87 -52.06 33.50
CA LYS A 369 2.46 -53.47 33.54
C LYS A 369 3.28 -54.22 32.49
N ILE A 370 4.40 -54.79 32.92
CA ILE A 370 5.19 -55.72 32.13
C ILE A 370 4.69 -57.11 32.51
N THR A 371 3.88 -57.71 31.65
CA THR A 371 3.62 -59.15 31.69
C THR A 371 4.82 -59.81 31.01
N VAL A 372 5.76 -60.34 31.79
CA VAL A 372 6.81 -61.23 31.29
C VAL A 372 6.87 -62.42 32.23
N GLU A 373 6.51 -63.58 31.70
CA GLU A 373 6.68 -64.88 32.33
C GLU A 373 8.15 -65.11 32.65
N ILE A 374 8.37 -65.59 33.87
CA ILE A 374 9.67 -65.84 34.47
C ILE A 374 10.22 -67.15 33.93
N THR A 375 11.40 -67.14 33.30
CA THR A 375 12.35 -68.24 33.47
C THR A 375 13.72 -67.69 33.82
N SER A 376 14.29 -68.32 34.85
CA SER A 376 15.49 -67.99 35.60
C SER A 376 16.78 -68.05 34.78
N ASN A 377 17.66 -67.06 34.93
CA ASN A 377 18.99 -67.25 35.54
C ASN A 377 19.80 -65.95 35.57
N LYS A 378 20.58 -65.80 36.66
CA LYS A 378 21.51 -64.70 36.96
C LYS A 378 22.52 -64.47 35.84
N VAL A 379 22.64 -63.24 35.30
CA VAL A 379 23.88 -62.72 34.70
C VAL A 379 23.97 -61.19 34.90
N THR A 380 25.20 -60.74 35.12
CA THR A 380 25.74 -59.38 35.21
C THR A 380 25.08 -58.34 34.31
N THR A 381 24.97 -57.11 34.81
CA THR A 381 24.51 -55.93 34.07
C THR A 381 25.39 -55.69 32.83
N GLU A 382 24.89 -56.07 31.65
CA GLU A 382 25.46 -55.74 30.35
C GLU A 382 25.19 -54.27 29.99
N ASP A 383 26.16 -53.63 29.33
CA ASP A 383 26.03 -52.30 28.75
C ASP A 383 25.01 -52.35 27.59
N PRO A 384 23.98 -51.48 27.58
CA PRO A 384 22.96 -51.46 26.52
C PRO A 384 23.52 -51.17 25.11
N PHE A 385 24.79 -50.76 24.96
CA PHE A 385 25.44 -50.55 23.66
C PHE A 385 26.14 -51.78 23.08
N ASP A 386 26.30 -52.87 23.85
CA ASP A 386 26.92 -54.11 23.37
C ASP A 386 26.05 -54.86 22.33
N LYS A 387 24.79 -54.45 22.14
CA LYS A 387 23.83 -55.03 21.19
C LYS A 387 23.71 -54.28 19.86
N LEU A 388 24.55 -53.27 19.61
CA LEU A 388 24.60 -52.63 18.30
C LEU A 388 25.19 -53.60 17.26
N PRO A 389 24.62 -53.66 16.04
CA PRO A 389 25.15 -54.51 14.98
C PRO A 389 26.58 -54.08 14.65
N GLN A 390 27.55 -54.96 14.91
CA GLN A 390 28.91 -54.77 14.45
C GLN A 390 28.94 -54.96 12.92
N LEU A 391 29.52 -53.99 12.21
CA LEU A 391 29.74 -54.10 10.76
C LEU A 391 30.56 -55.36 10.44
N PRO A 392 30.25 -56.08 9.34
CA PRO A 392 30.95 -57.32 8.97
C PRO A 392 32.46 -57.09 8.84
N ARG A 393 33.26 -57.91 9.52
CA ARG A 393 34.75 -57.86 9.50
C ARG A 393 35.39 -58.33 8.18
N THR A 394 34.66 -58.36 7.07
CA THR A 394 35.19 -58.79 5.78
C THR A 394 34.80 -57.81 4.69
N LEU A 395 35.49 -56.68 4.67
CA LEU A 395 35.80 -55.97 3.43
C LEU A 395 37.30 -56.17 3.20
N GLN A 396 37.62 -57.19 2.41
CA GLN A 396 38.92 -57.29 1.74
C GLN A 396 38.93 -56.25 0.61
N ALA A 397 39.39 -55.03 0.90
CA ALA A 397 39.90 -54.06 -0.07
C ALA A 397 40.72 -53.00 0.69
N ASP A 398 41.78 -52.51 0.05
CA ASP A 398 42.94 -51.81 0.59
C ASP A 398 42.71 -50.79 1.74
N PRO A 399 43.67 -50.67 2.69
CA PRO A 399 43.53 -49.83 3.87
C PRO A 399 43.61 -48.34 3.49
N ILE A 400 42.48 -47.64 3.52
CA ILE A 400 42.51 -46.19 3.75
C ILE A 400 42.87 -46.02 5.23
N GLU A 401 43.99 -45.35 5.51
CA GLU A 401 44.54 -45.10 6.85
C GLU A 401 43.54 -44.31 7.73
N CYS A 402 42.64 -45.02 8.39
CA CYS A 402 41.76 -44.48 9.44
C CYS A 402 42.43 -44.49 10.82
N ASN A 403 43.74 -44.73 10.89
CA ASN A 403 44.47 -44.87 12.16
C ASN A 403 44.46 -43.58 13.01
N GLU A 404 44.57 -42.40 12.38
CA GLU A 404 44.53 -41.10 13.07
C GLU A 404 43.18 -40.86 13.77
N MET A 405 42.07 -41.09 13.08
CA MET A 405 40.71 -40.91 13.64
C MET A 405 40.41 -41.93 14.74
N TYR A 406 40.88 -43.17 14.58
CA TYR A 406 40.69 -44.23 15.57
C TYR A 406 41.51 -43.96 16.85
N PHE A 407 42.73 -43.46 16.69
CA PHE A 407 43.59 -43.04 17.79
C PHE A 407 43.01 -41.85 18.56
N LEU A 408 42.43 -40.88 17.85
CA LEU A 408 41.74 -39.72 18.45
C LEU A 408 40.51 -40.13 19.29
N ILE A 409 39.74 -41.12 18.83
CA ILE A 409 38.57 -41.65 19.54
C ILE A 409 39.00 -42.44 20.79
N GLN A 410 40.11 -43.19 20.71
CA GLN A 410 40.64 -43.91 21.87
C GLN A 410 41.23 -42.96 22.93
N GLN A 411 41.93 -41.89 22.53
CA GLN A 411 42.45 -40.88 23.46
C GLN A 411 41.35 -40.04 24.14
N ASN A 412 40.18 -39.91 23.51
CA ASN A 412 39.04 -39.15 24.05
C ASN A 412 37.97 -40.01 24.75
N ARG A 413 38.23 -41.30 24.97
CA ARG A 413 37.35 -42.12 25.84
C ARG A 413 37.43 -41.59 27.27
N ARG A 414 36.35 -40.94 27.72
CA ARG A 414 36.17 -40.52 29.12
C ARG A 414 36.20 -41.76 30.01
N LEU A 415 37.31 -41.96 30.73
CA LEU A 415 37.40 -42.96 31.79
C LEU A 415 36.54 -42.48 32.96
N ILE A 416 35.52 -43.27 33.32
CA ILE A 416 34.75 -43.07 34.54
C ILE A 416 35.67 -43.45 35.71
N THR A 417 36.28 -42.47 36.35
CA THR A 417 36.90 -42.66 37.65
C THR A 417 35.80 -42.75 38.70
N SER A 418 35.85 -43.79 39.55
CA SER A 418 34.95 -43.94 40.68
C SER A 418 35.07 -42.71 41.59
N ALA A 419 33.96 -42.00 41.76
CA ALA A 419 33.89 -40.85 42.65
C ALA A 419 34.17 -41.29 44.11
N PRO A 420 34.98 -40.55 44.87
CA PRO A 420 35.09 -40.78 46.30
C PRO A 420 33.79 -40.38 47.00
N THR A 421 33.49 -41.12 48.05
CA THR A 421 32.30 -41.07 48.88
C THR A 421 31.97 -39.65 49.36
N PHE A 422 30.68 -39.30 49.26
CA PHE A 422 30.01 -38.11 49.78
C PHE A 422 30.72 -37.36 50.92
N CYS A 423 31.06 -36.09 50.69
CA CYS A 423 31.06 -35.05 51.71
C CYS A 423 30.10 -33.95 51.27
N ARG A 424 29.10 -33.64 52.10
CA ARG A 424 28.17 -32.52 51.87
C ARG A 424 28.95 -31.20 51.95
N PRO A 425 28.89 -30.32 50.94
CA PRO A 425 29.30 -28.93 51.12
C PRO A 425 28.16 -28.15 51.78
N GLU A 426 28.50 -27.35 52.78
CA GLU A 426 27.65 -26.27 53.29
C GLU A 426 27.35 -25.25 52.16
N PRO A 427 26.21 -24.53 52.24
CA PRO A 427 25.81 -23.59 51.19
C PRO A 427 26.72 -22.35 51.23
N MET A 428 27.79 -22.35 50.43
CA MET A 428 28.48 -21.12 50.05
C MET A 428 27.61 -20.33 49.07
N GLU A 429 27.39 -19.05 49.38
CA GLU A 429 26.74 -18.08 48.49
C GLU A 429 27.46 -18.02 47.14
N CYS A 430 26.74 -18.33 46.07
CA CYS A 430 27.26 -18.36 44.72
C CYS A 430 27.52 -16.92 44.21
N SER A 431 28.79 -16.55 44.15
CA SER A 431 29.26 -15.27 43.61
C SER A 431 28.97 -15.11 42.11
N SER A 432 28.83 -13.85 41.68
CA SER A 432 28.51 -13.38 40.31
C SER A 432 29.35 -13.96 39.15
N ARG A 433 30.45 -14.67 39.42
CA ARG A 433 31.31 -15.31 38.41
C ARG A 433 30.64 -16.46 37.64
N SER A 434 29.73 -17.22 38.25
CA SER A 434 29.13 -18.39 37.58
C SER A 434 28.21 -17.99 36.41
N LEU A 435 27.44 -16.91 36.57
CA LEU A 435 26.51 -16.39 35.58
C LEU A 435 27.21 -15.90 34.31
N THR A 436 28.42 -15.35 34.44
CA THR A 436 29.21 -14.81 33.34
C THR A 436 29.72 -15.93 32.42
N GLU A 437 30.36 -16.97 32.96
CA GLU A 437 30.81 -18.14 32.17
C GLU A 437 29.64 -18.85 31.48
N GLU A 438 28.53 -18.95 32.19
CA GLU A 438 27.29 -19.58 31.75
C GLU A 438 26.66 -18.93 30.50
N LYS A 439 26.77 -17.60 30.34
CA LYS A 439 26.31 -16.86 29.15
C LYS A 439 27.19 -17.14 27.94
N TYR A 440 28.50 -17.18 28.12
CA TYR A 440 29.44 -17.45 27.03
C TYR A 440 29.35 -18.88 26.52
N VAL A 441 29.03 -19.86 27.37
CA VAL A 441 28.78 -21.25 26.93
C VAL A 441 27.57 -21.33 26.00
N LEU A 442 26.44 -20.71 26.37
CA LEU A 442 25.23 -20.68 25.53
C LEU A 442 25.52 -20.06 24.16
N TRP A 443 26.25 -18.95 24.15
CA TRP A 443 26.68 -18.28 22.92
C TRP A 443 27.60 -19.15 22.07
N ARG A 444 28.61 -19.82 22.65
CA ARG A 444 29.52 -20.69 21.91
C ARG A 444 28.79 -21.86 21.26
N THR A 445 27.84 -22.49 21.98
CA THR A 445 26.99 -23.55 21.42
C THR A 445 26.15 -23.00 20.27
N PHE A 446 25.46 -21.88 20.49
CA PHE A 446 24.64 -21.24 19.46
C PHE A 446 25.43 -20.84 18.21
N ALA A 447 26.61 -20.23 18.39
CA ALA A 447 27.48 -19.82 17.30
C ALA A 447 28.06 -21.01 16.53
N ALA A 448 28.32 -22.14 17.20
CA ALA A 448 28.73 -23.38 16.56
C ALA A 448 27.57 -24.01 15.77
N ASP A 449 26.38 -24.10 16.37
CA ASP A 449 25.18 -24.67 15.74
C ASP A 449 24.79 -23.91 14.46
N LEU A 450 24.86 -22.58 14.50
CA LEU A 450 24.60 -21.71 13.36
C LEU A 450 25.82 -21.49 12.44
N ARG A 451 26.95 -22.14 12.73
CA ARG A 451 28.20 -22.03 11.96
C ARG A 451 28.62 -20.58 11.71
N LEU A 452 28.46 -19.72 12.72
CA LEU A 452 28.69 -18.27 12.59
C LEU A 452 30.15 -17.91 12.32
N PHE A 453 31.08 -18.80 12.64
CA PHE A 453 32.51 -18.60 12.45
C PHE A 453 32.91 -18.11 11.04
N SER A 454 32.43 -18.77 9.99
CA SER A 454 32.74 -18.39 8.60
C SER A 454 32.06 -17.09 8.16
N GLY A 455 30.98 -16.73 8.84
CA GLY A 455 30.23 -15.52 8.59
C GLY A 455 30.82 -14.28 9.25
N MET A 456 31.77 -14.40 10.18
CA MET A 456 32.28 -13.26 10.93
C MET A 456 32.92 -12.20 10.01
N ARG A 457 32.65 -10.92 10.27
CA ARG A 457 33.13 -9.78 9.47
C ARG A 457 33.70 -8.66 10.32
N GLN A 458 34.79 -8.06 9.83
CA GLN A 458 35.25 -6.75 10.27
C GLN A 458 34.45 -5.63 9.62
N ILE A 459 34.25 -4.57 10.38
CA ILE A 459 33.44 -3.42 10.00
C ILE A 459 34.33 -2.18 9.80
N PRO A 460 34.12 -1.41 8.72
CA PRO A 460 34.81 -0.15 8.52
C PRO A 460 34.27 0.95 9.46
N PRO A 461 35.01 2.06 9.65
CA PRO A 461 34.56 3.16 10.50
C PRO A 461 33.27 3.83 10.01
N SER A 462 32.96 3.80 8.71
CA SER A 462 31.71 4.32 8.13
C SER A 462 30.48 3.48 8.46
N PHE A 463 30.66 2.23 8.87
CA PHE A 463 29.59 1.23 8.97
C PHE A 463 28.45 1.65 9.90
N ASN A 464 28.72 2.51 10.90
CA ASN A 464 27.69 2.96 11.84
C ASN A 464 26.62 3.80 11.13
N ARG A 465 27.05 4.65 10.21
CA ARG A 465 26.15 5.46 9.39
C ARG A 465 25.38 4.57 8.42
N ASP A 466 26.07 3.59 7.83
CA ASP A 466 25.49 2.77 6.77
C ASP A 466 24.46 1.77 7.34
N ILE A 467 24.72 1.18 8.51
CA ILE A 467 23.73 0.35 9.22
C ILE A 467 22.54 1.16 9.75
N ARG A 468 22.76 2.42 10.15
CA ARG A 468 21.67 3.34 10.50
C ARG A 468 20.81 3.66 9.29
N HIS A 469 21.45 3.95 8.16
CA HIS A 469 20.75 4.21 6.92
C HIS A 469 19.90 2.99 6.53
N LEU A 470 20.47 1.79 6.55
CA LEU A 470 19.72 0.55 6.33
C LEU A 470 18.54 0.42 7.31
N ASP A 471 18.73 0.63 8.62
CA ASP A 471 17.65 0.50 9.60
C ASP A 471 16.52 1.53 9.39
N HIS A 472 16.81 2.71 8.82
CA HIS A 472 15.83 3.76 8.52
C HIS A 472 15.19 3.66 7.13
N THR A 473 15.77 2.91 6.19
CA THR A 473 15.20 2.73 4.85
C THR A 473 13.89 1.95 4.93
N CYS A 474 12.80 2.53 4.43
CA CYS A 474 11.46 1.96 4.56
C CYS A 474 11.35 0.57 3.90
N SER A 475 10.65 -0.35 4.56
CA SER A 475 10.31 -1.68 4.05
C SER A 475 8.89 -1.76 3.46
N ARG A 476 8.13 -0.68 3.49
CA ARG A 476 6.81 -0.59 2.87
C ARG A 476 6.73 0.66 2.01
N GLU A 477 5.84 0.62 1.04
CA GLU A 477 5.50 1.78 0.24
C GLU A 477 4.75 2.79 1.09
N VAL A 478 5.33 3.96 1.30
CA VAL A 478 4.73 5.02 2.10
C VAL A 478 4.08 6.07 1.22
N HIS A 479 2.95 6.61 1.68
CA HIS A 479 2.19 7.68 1.06
C HIS A 479 1.74 8.70 2.10
N LYS A 480 1.74 9.98 1.70
CA LYS A 480 1.16 11.08 2.47
C LYS A 480 0.18 11.84 1.60
N VAL A 481 -0.98 12.16 2.14
CA VAL A 481 -2.09 12.73 1.35
C VAL A 481 -2.73 13.88 2.13
N ALA A 482 -2.84 15.04 1.49
CA ALA A 482 -3.54 16.17 2.07
C ALA A 482 -5.06 15.98 1.98
N VAL A 483 -5.78 16.18 3.09
CA VAL A 483 -7.25 16.13 3.14
C VAL A 483 -7.77 17.47 3.65
N ILE A 484 -8.44 18.22 2.79
CA ILE A 484 -8.76 19.63 3.00
C ILE A 484 -10.27 19.79 3.08
N TYR A 485 -10.77 20.40 4.16
CA TYR A 485 -12.19 20.71 4.32
C TYR A 485 -12.48 22.15 3.91
N VAL A 486 -13.40 22.32 2.96
CA VAL A 486 -13.90 23.62 2.49
C VAL A 486 -15.37 23.72 2.86
N ALA A 487 -15.66 24.54 3.87
CA ALA A 487 -17.01 24.80 4.33
C ALA A 487 -17.77 25.71 3.35
N LYS A 488 -19.11 25.70 3.47
CA LYS A 488 -19.97 26.54 2.62
C LYS A 488 -19.62 28.03 2.74
N GLY A 489 -19.46 28.68 1.59
CA GLY A 489 -19.10 30.10 1.45
C GLY A 489 -17.61 30.41 1.51
N GLN A 490 -16.74 29.44 1.75
CA GLN A 490 -15.29 29.68 1.86
C GLN A 490 -14.62 29.67 0.49
N GLU A 491 -13.99 30.78 0.09
CA GLU A 491 -13.32 30.90 -1.21
C GLU A 491 -11.87 31.40 -1.13
N ASP A 492 -11.33 31.55 0.08
CA ASP A 492 -9.96 31.99 0.32
C ASP A 492 -9.18 31.00 1.21
N LYS A 493 -7.87 30.99 1.02
CA LYS A 493 -6.94 30.10 1.72
C LYS A 493 -6.99 30.21 3.24
N VAL A 494 -7.13 31.43 3.77
CA VAL A 494 -7.01 31.69 5.21
C VAL A 494 -8.24 31.14 5.91
N SER A 495 -9.44 31.43 5.39
CA SER A 495 -10.69 30.91 5.93
C SER A 495 -10.72 29.37 5.94
N ILE A 496 -10.32 28.73 4.83
CA ILE A 496 -10.29 27.27 4.71
C ILE A 496 -9.33 26.63 5.72
N LEU A 497 -8.11 27.14 5.83
CA LEU A 497 -7.10 26.57 6.73
C LEU A 497 -7.31 26.97 8.19
N SER A 498 -8.16 27.95 8.47
CA SER A 498 -8.59 28.31 9.84
C SER A 498 -9.60 27.35 10.44
N ASN A 499 -10.21 26.46 9.64
CA ASN A 499 -11.17 25.47 10.12
C ASN A 499 -10.54 24.57 11.19
N SER A 500 -11.16 24.52 12.38
CA SER A 500 -10.77 23.63 13.50
C SER A 500 -11.60 22.35 13.56
N PHE A 501 -12.74 22.30 12.85
CA PHE A 501 -13.61 21.14 12.75
C PHE A 501 -14.28 21.12 11.38
N GLY A 502 -14.59 19.93 10.87
CA GLY A 502 -15.42 19.79 9.68
C GLY A 502 -16.86 19.43 10.00
N SER A 503 -17.68 19.29 8.95
CA SER A 503 -19.06 18.82 9.10
C SER A 503 -19.12 17.37 9.58
N ALA A 504 -20.30 16.92 10.04
CA ALA A 504 -20.50 15.54 10.46
C ALA A 504 -20.16 14.52 9.35
N ALA A 505 -20.57 14.81 8.11
CA ALA A 505 -20.28 13.95 6.97
C ALA A 505 -18.79 13.93 6.61
N PHE A 506 -18.10 15.07 6.70
CA PHE A 506 -16.65 15.13 6.53
C PHE A 506 -15.92 14.32 7.59
N ASN A 507 -16.29 14.49 8.87
CA ASN A 507 -15.66 13.77 9.97
C ASN A 507 -15.89 12.24 9.85
N GLU A 508 -17.09 11.81 9.45
CA GLU A 508 -17.38 10.39 9.18
C GLU A 508 -16.54 9.84 8.01
N PHE A 509 -16.39 10.63 6.94
CA PHE A 509 -15.50 10.27 5.83
C PHE A 509 -14.05 10.10 6.29
N VAL A 510 -13.52 11.06 7.07
CA VAL A 510 -12.16 11.03 7.63
C VAL A 510 -11.95 9.82 8.53
N LEU A 511 -12.92 9.49 9.39
CA LEU A 511 -12.88 8.30 10.26
C LEU A 511 -12.84 6.98 9.47
N ARG A 512 -13.37 6.96 8.25
CA ARG A 512 -13.38 5.77 7.38
C ARG A 512 -12.19 5.67 6.43
N LEU A 513 -11.33 6.69 6.37
CA LEU A 513 -10.09 6.63 5.59
C LEU A 513 -9.08 5.64 6.20
N GLY A 514 -9.05 5.53 7.53
CA GLY A 514 -8.13 4.65 8.26
C GLY A 514 -8.33 4.72 9.78
N TRP A 515 -7.46 4.05 10.52
CA TRP A 515 -7.43 4.09 11.98
C TRP A 515 -6.93 5.44 12.47
N GLN A 516 -7.55 5.96 13.53
CA GLN A 516 -7.05 7.15 14.22
C GLN A 516 -5.81 6.78 15.04
N VAL A 517 -4.67 7.41 14.73
CA VAL A 517 -3.41 7.17 15.44
C VAL A 517 -2.84 8.49 15.95
N GLN A 518 -2.17 8.45 17.10
CA GLN A 518 -1.41 9.57 17.63
C GLN A 518 0.07 9.41 17.25
N VAL A 519 0.59 10.30 16.40
CA VAL A 519 1.96 10.27 15.90
C VAL A 519 2.95 10.42 17.06
N GLY A 520 4.07 9.69 17.02
CA GLY A 520 5.10 9.72 18.07
C GLY A 520 5.12 8.42 18.88
N HIS A 521 5.24 8.51 20.19
CA HIS A 521 5.52 7.34 21.04
C HIS A 521 4.44 6.23 21.00
N GLN A 522 3.22 6.55 20.62
CA GLN A 522 2.12 5.57 20.53
C GLN A 522 1.96 4.96 19.13
N HIS A 523 2.60 5.54 18.11
CA HIS A 523 2.47 5.11 16.72
C HIS A 523 3.84 5.01 16.06
N TYR A 524 4.23 3.77 15.76
CA TYR A 524 5.53 3.43 15.15
C TYR A 524 5.46 3.27 13.62
N GLY A 525 4.31 3.58 13.01
CA GLY A 525 4.17 3.57 11.55
C GLY A 525 4.73 4.85 10.92
N TYR A 526 4.56 4.95 9.61
CA TYR A 526 4.98 6.10 8.84
C TYR A 526 4.31 7.39 9.33
N SER A 527 5.11 8.34 9.82
CA SER A 527 4.61 9.59 10.40
C SER A 527 4.28 10.68 9.39
N GLY A 528 4.62 10.53 8.11
CA GLY A 528 4.34 11.55 7.09
C GLY A 528 5.05 12.89 7.29
N GLY A 529 5.98 12.98 8.26
CA GLY A 529 6.55 14.26 8.68
C GLY A 529 5.64 15.07 9.61
N LEU A 530 4.58 14.46 10.18
CA LEU A 530 3.80 15.05 11.26
C LEU A 530 4.60 15.10 12.57
N PRO A 531 4.40 16.13 13.41
CA PRO A 531 5.04 16.21 14.71
C PRO A 531 4.42 15.23 15.71
N ASN A 532 5.20 14.86 16.72
CA ASN A 532 4.74 13.99 17.81
C ASN A 532 3.56 14.63 18.56
N GLY A 533 2.55 13.81 18.89
CA GLY A 533 1.33 14.21 19.59
C GLY A 533 0.14 14.47 18.68
N VAL A 534 0.34 14.71 17.38
CA VAL A 534 -0.75 14.97 16.41
C VAL A 534 -1.53 13.69 16.12
N THR A 535 -2.86 13.80 16.12
CA THR A 535 -3.74 12.71 15.68
C THR A 535 -3.99 12.80 14.18
N ALA A 536 -3.87 11.67 13.49
CA ALA A 536 -4.14 11.57 12.06
C ALA A 536 -4.81 10.23 11.71
N PRO A 537 -5.65 10.19 10.66
CA PRO A 537 -6.06 8.94 10.06
C PRO A 537 -4.85 8.28 9.40
N TYR A 538 -4.72 6.97 9.62
CA TYR A 538 -3.63 6.16 9.13
C TYR A 538 -4.16 4.83 8.63
N TYR A 539 -3.68 4.38 7.47
CA TYR A 539 -4.00 3.08 6.90
C TYR A 539 -2.72 2.32 6.60
N ALA A 540 -2.76 1.01 6.78
CA ALA A 540 -1.66 0.12 6.42
C ALA A 540 -2.18 -1.21 5.89
N SER A 541 -1.47 -1.73 4.89
CA SER A 541 -1.54 -3.10 4.38
C SER A 541 -0.21 -3.81 4.63
N ALA A 542 -0.04 -5.00 4.06
CA ALA A 542 1.23 -5.72 4.12
C ALA A 542 2.40 -4.95 3.49
N ASP A 543 2.13 -4.19 2.44
CA ASP A 543 3.11 -3.58 1.56
C ASP A 543 3.01 -2.06 1.46
N THR A 544 1.95 -1.45 2.00
CA THR A 544 1.63 -0.03 1.84
C THR A 544 1.26 0.62 3.17
N GLU A 545 1.70 1.84 3.41
CA GLU A 545 1.28 2.71 4.52
C GLU A 545 0.83 4.06 3.97
N ILE A 546 -0.23 4.62 4.54
CA ILE A 546 -0.80 5.91 4.15
C ILE A 546 -1.09 6.69 5.42
N ILE A 547 -0.62 7.92 5.49
CA ILE A 547 -1.02 8.88 6.51
C ILE A 547 -1.67 10.10 5.89
N PHE A 548 -2.78 10.55 6.48
CA PHE A 548 -3.57 11.65 5.94
C PHE A 548 -3.31 12.93 6.74
N HIS A 549 -2.80 13.96 6.07
CA HIS A 549 -2.68 15.30 6.63
C HIS A 549 -4.04 16.00 6.55
N VAL A 550 -4.84 15.90 7.61
CA VAL A 550 -6.20 16.46 7.64
C VAL A 550 -6.17 17.90 8.14
N SER A 551 -6.59 18.84 7.29
CA SER A 551 -6.57 20.30 7.58
C SER A 551 -7.18 20.71 8.93
N THR A 552 -8.24 20.03 9.38
CA THR A 552 -8.94 20.30 10.64
C THR A 552 -8.30 19.60 11.85
N MET A 553 -7.37 18.69 11.64
CA MET A 553 -6.65 17.96 12.71
C MET A 553 -5.20 18.45 12.88
N LEU A 554 -4.76 19.37 12.01
CA LEU A 554 -3.48 20.05 12.16
C LEU A 554 -3.67 21.30 13.03
N ASP A 555 -2.78 21.46 14.00
CA ASP A 555 -2.68 22.67 14.80
C ASP A 555 -1.84 23.75 14.09
N GLY A 556 -2.00 24.99 14.56
CA GLY A 556 -1.17 26.10 14.12
C GLY A 556 -1.81 27.04 13.10
N ASP A 557 -1.04 28.05 12.69
CA ASP A 557 -1.46 29.04 11.71
C ASP A 557 -1.50 28.47 10.28
N THR A 558 -2.03 29.25 9.34
CA THR A 558 -2.11 28.89 7.91
C THR A 558 -0.76 28.42 7.34
N THR A 559 0.34 29.05 7.77
CA THR A 559 1.69 28.71 7.28
C THR A 559 2.15 27.37 7.82
N GLN A 560 1.92 27.09 9.11
CA GLN A 560 2.25 25.81 9.74
C GLN A 560 1.47 24.66 9.09
N LYS A 561 0.16 24.82 8.87
CA LYS A 561 -0.65 23.80 8.17
C LYS A 561 -0.17 23.57 6.75
N LEU A 562 0.20 24.62 6.01
CA LEU A 562 0.72 24.51 4.65
C LEU A 562 2.07 23.79 4.55
N LYS A 563 2.90 23.81 5.59
CA LYS A 563 4.16 23.02 5.60
C LYS A 563 3.90 21.52 5.49
N HIS A 564 2.75 21.05 5.99
CA HIS A 564 2.34 19.66 5.87
C HIS A 564 1.52 19.47 4.59
N LEU A 565 0.37 20.14 4.47
CA LEU A 565 -0.57 19.98 3.35
C LEU A 565 0.06 20.34 2.00
N GLY A 566 0.77 21.48 1.95
CA GLY A 566 1.25 22.05 0.69
C GLY A 566 2.40 21.28 0.06
N ASN A 567 3.01 20.32 0.77
CA ASN A 567 4.13 19.51 0.29
C ASN A 567 3.70 18.11 -0.17
N ASP A 568 2.41 17.81 -0.20
CA ASP A 568 1.88 16.51 -0.59
C ASP A 568 1.55 16.49 -2.08
N GLU A 569 1.85 15.37 -2.75
CA GLU A 569 1.64 15.24 -4.19
C GLU A 569 0.16 15.11 -4.58
N VAL A 570 -0.64 14.52 -3.69
CA VAL A 570 -2.07 14.25 -3.89
C VAL A 570 -2.87 15.02 -2.85
N HIS A 571 -3.80 15.85 -3.31
CA HIS A 571 -4.73 16.59 -2.46
C HIS A 571 -6.16 16.07 -2.66
N VAL A 572 -6.83 15.74 -1.57
CA VAL A 572 -8.27 15.46 -1.52
C VAL A 572 -8.98 16.65 -0.88
N VAL A 573 -9.88 17.29 -1.62
CA VAL A 573 -10.67 18.42 -1.15
C VAL A 573 -12.12 17.99 -0.96
N TRP A 574 -12.62 18.08 0.26
CA TRP A 574 -14.05 17.98 0.55
C TRP A 574 -14.68 19.36 0.43
N SER A 575 -15.55 19.56 -0.56
CA SER A 575 -16.18 20.85 -0.82
C SER A 575 -17.67 20.82 -0.51
N GLU A 576 -18.09 21.66 0.45
CA GLU A 576 -19.50 21.96 0.74
C GLU A 576 -19.98 23.25 0.06
N ASN A 577 -19.12 23.84 -0.76
CA ASN A 577 -19.51 24.94 -1.63
C ASN A 577 -20.37 24.43 -2.79
N ASP A 578 -21.37 25.25 -3.13
CA ASP A 578 -22.19 25.08 -4.32
C ASP A 578 -21.39 25.33 -5.62
N ARG A 579 -20.21 25.97 -5.50
CA ARG A 579 -19.34 26.36 -6.60
C ARG A 579 -18.17 25.40 -6.79
N PRO A 580 -17.65 25.27 -8.02
CA PRO A 580 -16.42 24.52 -8.26
C PRO A 580 -15.24 25.12 -7.49
N TYR A 581 -14.57 24.27 -6.70
CA TYR A 581 -13.28 24.56 -6.10
C TYR A 581 -12.25 24.93 -7.17
N ARG A 582 -11.42 25.92 -6.87
CA ARG A 582 -10.36 26.39 -7.77
C ARG A 582 -8.99 26.00 -7.21
N ARG A 583 -8.13 25.43 -8.06
CA ARG A 583 -6.79 24.98 -7.69
C ARG A 583 -5.90 26.10 -7.10
N ASP A 584 -6.12 27.34 -7.52
CA ASP A 584 -5.35 28.52 -7.08
C ASP A 584 -5.64 28.95 -5.63
N ILE A 585 -6.74 28.48 -5.02
CA ILE A 585 -7.07 28.80 -3.62
C ILE A 585 -5.96 28.32 -2.68
N ILE A 586 -5.48 27.09 -2.86
CA ILE A 586 -4.32 26.55 -2.15
C ILE A 586 -3.23 26.28 -3.19
N ALA A 587 -2.64 27.38 -3.67
CA ALA A 587 -1.55 27.33 -4.63
C ALA A 587 -0.30 26.66 -4.01
N THR A 588 0.12 25.55 -4.63
CA THR A 588 1.38 24.87 -4.35
C THR A 588 1.94 24.26 -5.63
N ARG A 589 3.28 24.17 -5.71
CA ARG A 589 3.98 23.47 -6.80
C ARG A 589 3.98 21.96 -6.66
N PHE A 590 3.63 21.44 -5.48
CA PHE A 590 3.78 20.02 -5.16
C PHE A 590 2.51 19.22 -5.41
N CYS A 591 1.32 19.83 -5.31
CA CYS A 591 0.07 19.17 -5.64
C CYS A 591 0.05 18.88 -7.14
N ASP A 592 0.41 17.68 -7.54
CA ASP A 592 0.33 17.21 -8.93
C ASP A 592 -1.07 16.66 -9.22
N VAL A 593 -1.72 16.04 -8.24
CA VAL A 593 -3.07 15.47 -8.36
C VAL A 593 -4.03 16.12 -7.36
N LEU A 594 -5.14 16.65 -7.86
CA LEU A 594 -6.22 17.23 -7.06
C LEU A 594 -7.51 16.44 -7.29
N ILE A 595 -8.05 15.88 -6.21
CA ILE A 595 -9.33 15.17 -6.20
C ILE A 595 -10.31 16.00 -5.37
N VAL A 596 -11.38 16.50 -5.97
CA VAL A 596 -12.41 17.28 -5.27
C VAL A 596 -13.70 16.47 -5.16
N LEU A 597 -14.22 16.38 -3.95
CA LEU A 597 -15.44 15.66 -3.59
C LEU A 597 -16.57 16.68 -3.41
N TYR A 598 -17.57 16.63 -4.29
CA TYR A 598 -18.78 17.45 -4.17
C TYR A 598 -19.94 16.60 -3.72
N ARG A 599 -20.60 17.00 -2.64
CA ARG A 599 -21.82 16.34 -2.18
C ARG A 599 -22.98 16.71 -3.10
N MET A 600 -23.58 15.72 -3.75
CA MET A 600 -24.75 15.90 -4.63
C MET A 600 -26.06 15.66 -3.88
N SER A 601 -26.06 14.68 -2.97
CA SER A 601 -27.21 14.32 -2.14
C SER A 601 -26.72 13.82 -0.78
N PRO A 602 -27.61 13.40 0.14
CA PRO A 602 -27.18 12.79 1.40
C PRO A 602 -26.24 11.58 1.22
N TYR A 603 -26.36 10.87 0.10
CA TYR A 603 -25.69 9.58 -0.13
C TYR A 603 -24.72 9.57 -1.33
N LEU A 604 -24.79 10.55 -2.23
CA LEU A 604 -24.04 10.54 -3.48
C LEU A 604 -23.05 11.71 -3.56
N PHE A 605 -21.83 11.39 -4.00
CA PHE A 605 -20.76 12.34 -4.25
C PHE A 605 -20.36 12.32 -5.72
N ARG A 606 -20.06 13.50 -6.26
CA ARG A 606 -19.43 13.67 -7.56
C ARG A 606 -17.94 13.94 -7.37
N ILE A 607 -17.12 13.22 -8.10
CA ILE A 607 -15.66 13.35 -8.07
C ILE A 607 -15.23 14.29 -9.20
N ARG A 608 -14.30 15.19 -8.91
CA ARG A 608 -13.58 15.96 -9.94
C ARG A 608 -12.10 15.70 -9.78
N ILE A 609 -11.40 15.37 -10.87
CA ILE A 609 -9.97 15.07 -10.85
C ILE A 609 -9.25 16.05 -11.77
N GLU A 610 -8.24 16.73 -11.24
CA GLU A 610 -7.36 17.63 -12.00
C GLU A 610 -5.90 17.28 -11.75
N THR A 611 -5.16 17.00 -12.82
CA THR A 611 -3.73 16.70 -12.77
C THR A 611 -2.91 17.83 -13.40
N GLN A 612 -1.73 18.13 -12.85
CA GLN A 612 -0.78 19.06 -13.50
C GLN A 612 -0.07 18.41 -14.69
N ARG A 613 0.11 17.09 -14.64
CA ARG A 613 0.76 16.26 -15.66
C ARG A 613 -0.22 15.21 -16.18
N PRO A 614 -0.08 14.72 -17.42
CA PRO A 614 -0.92 13.63 -17.92
C PRO A 614 -0.58 12.34 -17.18
N LEU A 615 -1.37 12.02 -16.16
CA LEU A 615 -1.25 10.82 -15.33
C LEU A 615 -2.55 10.03 -15.44
N GLU A 616 -2.43 8.73 -15.66
CA GLU A 616 -3.56 7.81 -15.74
C GLU A 616 -3.58 6.94 -14.47
N PHE A 617 -4.69 6.96 -13.73
CA PHE A 617 -4.90 6.20 -12.51
C PHE A 617 -6.40 6.16 -12.17
N GLY A 618 -6.82 5.09 -11.48
CA GLY A 618 -8.17 4.92 -10.95
C GLY A 618 -8.16 4.33 -9.54
N PRO A 619 -9.28 3.80 -9.02
CA PRO A 619 -10.51 3.49 -9.77
C PRO A 619 -11.44 4.69 -10.00
N LEU A 620 -11.29 5.78 -9.24
CA LEU A 620 -12.10 6.99 -9.48
C LEU A 620 -11.61 7.73 -10.71
N PHE A 621 -12.55 8.21 -11.52
CA PHE A 621 -12.29 9.04 -12.69
C PHE A 621 -13.05 10.37 -12.59
N ASP A 622 -12.65 11.38 -13.39
CA ASP A 622 -13.30 12.69 -13.39
C ASP A 622 -14.79 12.58 -13.74
N GLY A 623 -15.66 13.16 -12.91
CA GLY A 623 -17.12 13.11 -13.05
C GLY A 623 -17.79 11.94 -12.34
N ALA A 624 -17.06 10.92 -11.86
CA ALA A 624 -17.65 9.72 -11.27
C ALA A 624 -18.64 10.03 -10.14
N HIS A 625 -19.74 9.26 -10.07
CA HIS A 625 -20.76 9.36 -9.02
C HIS A 625 -20.65 8.17 -8.07
N ILE A 626 -20.36 8.43 -6.80
CA ILE A 626 -20.01 7.40 -5.83
C ILE A 626 -20.87 7.50 -4.58
N HIS A 627 -21.38 6.36 -4.12
CA HIS A 627 -22.10 6.25 -2.87
C HIS A 627 -21.17 6.48 -1.67
N ILE A 628 -21.64 7.20 -0.65
CA ILE A 628 -20.87 7.60 0.53
C ILE A 628 -20.22 6.41 1.26
N CYS A 629 -20.83 5.22 1.25
CA CYS A 629 -20.26 4.02 1.86
C CYS A 629 -18.96 3.55 1.16
N MET A 630 -18.90 3.67 -0.16
CA MET A 630 -17.74 3.25 -0.97
C MET A 630 -16.69 4.36 -1.06
N LEU A 631 -17.09 5.61 -0.86
CA LEU A 631 -16.25 6.79 -1.08
C LEU A 631 -14.89 6.75 -0.34
N PRO A 632 -14.79 6.51 0.98
CA PRO A 632 -13.50 6.47 1.67
C PRO A 632 -12.55 5.40 1.11
N HIS A 633 -13.10 4.24 0.76
CA HIS A 633 -12.34 3.10 0.26
C HIS A 633 -11.80 3.36 -1.15
N LEU A 634 -12.65 3.87 -2.05
CA LEU A 634 -12.26 4.19 -3.41
C LEU A 634 -11.32 5.40 -3.47
N VAL A 635 -11.51 6.41 -2.60
CA VAL A 635 -10.56 7.53 -2.48
C VAL A 635 -9.20 6.99 -2.03
N ARG A 636 -9.14 6.12 -1.02
CA ARG A 636 -7.88 5.53 -0.54
C ARG A 636 -7.13 4.78 -1.65
N ASP A 637 -7.82 3.94 -2.42
CA ASP A 637 -7.18 3.22 -3.53
C ASP A 637 -6.73 4.19 -4.64
N THR A 638 -7.56 5.19 -4.96
CA THR A 638 -7.23 6.19 -5.99
C THR A 638 -6.02 7.02 -5.62
N VAL A 639 -5.89 7.49 -4.37
CA VAL A 639 -4.74 8.31 -3.96
C VAL A 639 -3.43 7.52 -3.96
N VAL A 640 -3.48 6.22 -3.63
CA VAL A 640 -2.32 5.32 -3.73
C VAL A 640 -1.91 5.15 -5.19
N ASN A 641 -2.87 4.86 -6.07
CA ASN A 641 -2.62 4.68 -7.50
C ASN A 641 -2.13 5.97 -8.15
N ALA A 642 -2.65 7.13 -7.74
CA ALA A 642 -2.20 8.44 -8.19
C ALA A 642 -0.74 8.72 -7.78
N SER A 643 -0.40 8.48 -6.51
CA SER A 643 0.96 8.65 -5.99
C SER A 643 1.95 7.65 -6.65
N ARG A 644 1.51 6.42 -6.95
CA ARG A 644 2.27 5.45 -7.76
C ARG A 644 2.50 5.93 -9.19
N ALA A 645 1.45 6.34 -9.89
CA ALA A 645 1.55 6.86 -11.25
C ALA A 645 2.50 8.08 -11.31
N TYR A 646 2.41 8.97 -10.33
CA TYR A 646 3.33 10.08 -10.17
C TYR A 646 4.79 9.60 -10.02
N ARG A 647 5.06 8.65 -9.12
CA ARG A 647 6.40 8.10 -8.89
C ARG A 647 6.96 7.37 -10.12
N LEU A 648 6.16 6.56 -10.80
CA LEU A 648 6.53 5.86 -12.02
C LEU A 648 6.86 6.82 -13.17
N SER A 649 6.27 8.03 -13.17
CA SER A 649 6.62 9.07 -14.14
C SER A 649 7.98 9.75 -13.86
N GLN A 650 8.56 9.55 -12.68
CA GLN A 650 9.89 10.07 -12.33
C GLN A 650 10.99 9.08 -12.74
N GLN A 651 12.18 9.60 -13.09
CA GLN A 651 13.35 8.76 -13.34
C GLN A 651 13.87 8.15 -12.03
N ASP A 652 14.32 6.89 -12.09
CA ASP A 652 15.00 6.16 -11.01
C ASP A 652 14.22 5.95 -9.70
N CYS A 653 12.89 6.01 -9.72
CA CYS A 653 12.06 5.75 -8.53
C CYS A 653 11.88 4.25 -8.28
N ALA A 654 12.80 3.63 -7.53
CA ALA A 654 12.63 2.25 -7.05
C ALA A 654 11.59 2.15 -5.92
N ARG A 655 10.85 1.05 -5.87
CA ARG A 655 9.98 0.76 -4.71
C ARG A 655 10.82 0.67 -3.42
N PRO A 656 10.30 1.07 -2.25
CA PRO A 656 11.10 1.12 -1.03
C PRO A 656 11.80 -0.19 -0.66
N LEU A 657 11.16 -1.35 -0.82
CA LEU A 657 11.82 -2.65 -0.59
C LEU A 657 12.97 -2.94 -1.57
N GLN A 658 12.80 -2.60 -2.84
CA GLN A 658 13.88 -2.75 -3.84
C GLN A 658 15.04 -1.80 -3.54
N HIS A 659 14.73 -0.58 -3.11
CA HIS A 659 15.75 0.36 -2.65
C HIS A 659 16.47 -0.14 -1.40
N ARG A 660 15.71 -0.67 -0.42
CA ARG A 660 16.25 -1.26 0.81
C ARG A 660 17.16 -2.45 0.53
N GLU A 661 16.82 -3.29 -0.45
CA GLU A 661 17.67 -4.38 -0.93
C GLU A 661 19.02 -3.88 -1.42
N LYS A 662 19.00 -2.83 -2.25
CA LYS A 662 20.22 -2.21 -2.77
C LYS A 662 21.07 -1.65 -1.62
N VAL A 663 20.45 -0.94 -0.67
CA VAL A 663 21.13 -0.42 0.53
C VAL A 663 21.69 -1.57 1.39
N PHE A 664 20.96 -2.67 1.53
CA PHE A 664 21.42 -3.86 2.26
C PHE A 664 22.66 -4.47 1.62
N GLU A 665 22.64 -4.69 0.30
CA GLU A 665 23.78 -5.23 -0.44
C GLU A 665 24.98 -4.28 -0.37
N GLU A 666 24.78 -2.98 -0.57
CA GLU A 666 25.85 -1.97 -0.43
C GLU A 666 26.46 -1.98 0.97
N THR A 667 25.63 -2.04 2.01
CA THR A 667 26.08 -2.14 3.41
C THR A 667 26.91 -3.41 3.64
N LYS A 668 26.49 -4.52 3.02
CA LYS A 668 27.20 -5.80 3.14
C LYS A 668 28.55 -5.81 2.44
N HIS A 669 28.65 -5.23 1.24
CA HIS A 669 29.90 -5.18 0.46
C HIS A 669 31.03 -4.44 1.17
N GLN A 670 30.70 -3.53 2.10
CA GLN A 670 31.69 -2.82 2.89
C GLN A 670 32.32 -3.65 4.01
N MET A 671 31.74 -4.80 4.36
CA MET A 671 32.27 -5.68 5.41
C MET A 671 33.43 -6.54 4.90
N HIS A 672 34.48 -6.69 5.72
CA HIS A 672 35.68 -7.42 5.33
C HIS A 672 35.80 -8.77 6.03
N VAL A 673 36.34 -9.77 5.32
CA VAL A 673 36.65 -11.08 5.90
C VAL A 673 37.95 -10.96 6.71
N PRO A 674 37.91 -11.20 8.03
CA PRO A 674 39.11 -11.15 8.86
C PRO A 674 39.93 -12.44 8.80
N SER A 675 41.11 -12.44 9.42
CA SER A 675 41.91 -13.66 9.58
C SER A 675 41.14 -14.72 10.37
N PRO A 676 41.33 -16.03 10.09
CA PRO A 676 40.68 -17.10 10.84
C PRO A 676 40.89 -17.01 12.35
N SER A 677 42.10 -16.62 12.79
CA SER A 677 42.43 -16.44 14.21
C SER A 677 41.58 -15.36 14.88
N LEU A 678 41.39 -14.22 14.20
CA LEU A 678 40.55 -13.15 14.72
C LEU A 678 39.08 -13.55 14.71
N SER A 679 38.62 -14.24 13.67
CA SER A 679 37.25 -14.78 13.60
C SER A 679 36.96 -15.74 14.74
N ILE A 680 37.89 -16.64 15.09
CA ILE A 680 37.72 -17.57 16.23
C ILE A 680 37.66 -16.76 17.52
N SER A 681 38.58 -15.81 17.69
CA SER A 681 38.69 -15.00 18.91
C SER A 681 37.42 -14.18 19.16
N GLN A 682 36.94 -13.45 18.15
CA GLN A 682 35.73 -12.63 18.28
C GLN A 682 34.44 -13.45 18.28
N THR A 683 34.42 -14.65 17.71
CA THR A 683 33.22 -15.51 17.75
C THR A 683 33.14 -16.30 19.06
N PHE A 684 34.23 -16.89 19.56
CA PHE A 684 34.18 -17.84 20.68
C PHE A 684 34.94 -17.38 21.93
N ALA A 685 35.84 -16.40 21.83
CA ALA A 685 36.77 -16.01 22.89
C ALA A 685 36.56 -14.57 23.43
N LEU A 686 35.40 -13.95 23.20
CA LEU A 686 35.05 -12.59 23.66
C LEU A 686 35.31 -12.35 25.16
N SER A 687 35.31 -13.40 25.99
CA SER A 687 35.58 -13.32 27.43
C SER A 687 37.05 -13.03 27.80
N LEU A 688 38.00 -13.12 26.87
CA LEU A 688 39.43 -13.00 27.17
C LEU A 688 40.00 -11.58 26.99
N ASN A 689 39.31 -10.69 26.27
CA ASN A 689 39.78 -9.32 26.03
C ASN A 689 39.41 -8.32 27.16
N LEU A 690 38.69 -8.76 28.19
CA LEU A 690 38.34 -7.94 29.36
C LEU A 690 39.37 -8.04 30.51
N TYR A 691 40.43 -8.84 30.35
CA TYR A 691 41.48 -9.02 31.37
C TYR A 691 42.85 -8.45 30.93
N SER A 692 42.88 -7.60 29.91
CA SER A 692 44.09 -6.91 29.47
C SER A 692 43.84 -5.41 29.30
N SER A 693 43.49 -4.75 30.39
CA SER A 693 43.59 -3.30 30.58
C SER A 693 43.81 -3.00 32.05
#